data_AF-A0A4P5YV31-F1
#
_entry.id   AF-A0A4P5YV31-F1
#
_cell.length_a   1.000
_cell.length_b   1.000
_cell.length_c   1.000
_cell.angle_alpha   90.00
_cell.angle_beta   90.00
_cell.angle_gamma   90.00
#
_symmetry.space_group_name_H-M   'P 1'
#
loop_
_entity.id
_entity.type
_entity.pdbx_description
1 polymer ?
#
loop_
_entity_poly.entity_id
_entity_poly.type
_entity_poly.pdbx_seq_one_letter_code
_entity_poly.pdbx_strand_id
1 'polypeptide(L)'
;MNANDSFGQWNRVSWQFSWRRAVRLVTLVGAVILGGNLPAFSAPGVVLWDTDTPLPDAAALANRAGWKAVPTELFAFEASPAKAISDPGYWGREHAFKGDAVVENPGLLAVFSAARGSLTIYAKTAAEQSATPNPAPAAAAPAPGRKIAEIVPFASAAGANAGKSRVAIIRNAGDEVVLEVTYASAGANAGAGAAAGKGAPGESALFSFGRNEIVELKPTGALKGLRVLTSLDYGVLPSFIGDDLLYDPAAFPEAKALAIPSENMFVGLPPGEDRMLVVTWPKGQQQVRLGLADAVGRRRIESLELQGDGQSFFLASLTAPGIWHREPLKLNFLEKDVTLEWKRPFPAKWKTQLSEAGTRTTYAFRQAKGTVWRGVPGSYDFPAWFDGETAFLRLGKKVPPKGDALIYFLEARETPATVTTPVDILKATLGRPMSEAILDPAGRKLRTHHRRGGESVHRACTCGYTEAIEAVFKAKEETSKQAFIADAIEDMIFFVRSHMDRINEYRSFADEMTKHLRAQGQSAPELKPFLENLEAIVQVIPQEYEVQKENMKSLDHAADLAKQTMALASKVDPDNLKTYAALLKAWRGMGGAGDYVLAQCHTVTRKLFQEAGYACAELPKAVAAAEDIRARCRQVLRNADGYEIWADY
;
A
#
# COMPACT_ATOMS: atom_id res chain seq x y z
N MET A 1 18.21 59.69 -45.06
CA MET A 1 17.21 60.56 -44.41
C MET A 1 16.85 59.92 -43.09
N ASN A 2 17.39 60.55 -42.04
CA ASN A 2 17.16 60.54 -40.58
C ASN A 2 16.55 59.30 -39.87
N ALA A 3 16.95 58.91 -38.65
CA ALA A 3 18.17 58.94 -37.83
C ALA A 3 17.72 58.62 -36.38
N ASN A 4 18.61 57.95 -35.63
CA ASN A 4 18.74 57.93 -34.16
C ASN A 4 17.73 57.10 -33.34
N ASP A 5 18.08 56.41 -32.24
CA ASP A 5 19.33 56.04 -31.55
C ASP A 5 18.87 55.14 -30.37
N SER A 6 19.40 53.92 -30.16
CA SER A 6 20.49 53.54 -29.21
C SER A 6 20.17 53.58 -27.70
N PHE A 7 20.92 52.73 -26.95
CA PHE A 7 20.96 52.45 -25.49
C PHE A 7 19.99 51.39 -24.92
N GLY A 8 20.43 50.38 -24.15
CA GLY A 8 21.76 50.02 -23.65
C GLY A 8 21.66 48.89 -22.62
N GLN A 9 22.62 47.96 -22.67
CA GLN A 9 22.89 46.92 -21.65
C GLN A 9 23.25 47.55 -20.29
N TRP A 10 22.73 47.01 -19.19
CA TRP A 10 23.33 47.13 -17.86
C TRP A 10 23.16 45.84 -17.03
N ASN A 11 24.31 45.19 -16.77
CA ASN A 11 24.74 44.43 -15.59
C ASN A 11 23.71 43.61 -14.77
N ARG A 12 23.84 42.28 -14.78
CA ARG A 12 23.48 41.42 -13.65
C ARG A 12 24.75 40.82 -13.02
N VAL A 13 25.15 41.43 -11.91
CA VAL A 13 26.11 40.86 -10.95
C VAL A 13 25.34 40.00 -9.95
N SER A 14 26.03 38.95 -9.50
CA SER A 14 25.70 37.93 -8.49
C SER A 14 25.02 38.44 -7.21
N TRP A 15 24.35 37.55 -6.46
CA TRP A 15 24.61 37.25 -5.04
C TRP A 15 23.71 36.10 -4.55
N GLN A 16 24.33 34.99 -4.16
CA GLN A 16 23.78 33.98 -3.25
C GLN A 16 23.62 34.62 -1.86
N PHE A 17 22.58 34.27 -1.10
CA PHE A 17 22.63 33.86 0.33
C PHE A 17 21.24 33.81 0.99
N SER A 18 21.00 32.69 1.69
CA SER A 18 20.28 32.55 2.98
C SER A 18 18.84 33.06 3.13
N TRP A 19 17.87 32.13 3.04
CA TRP A 19 16.58 32.22 3.74
C TRP A 19 16.45 31.07 4.76
N ARG A 20 16.95 31.30 5.98
CA ARG A 20 16.55 30.60 7.20
C ARG A 20 16.12 31.66 8.21
N ARG A 21 15.01 31.37 8.93
CA ARG A 21 14.47 32.08 10.11
C ARG A 21 13.56 33.30 9.83
N ALA A 22 12.25 33.07 9.74
CA ALA A 22 11.22 33.98 10.26
C ALA A 22 9.82 33.36 10.16
N VAL A 23 9.36 32.66 11.20
CA VAL A 23 7.92 32.66 11.56
C VAL A 23 7.84 32.76 13.09
N ARG A 24 7.59 33.99 13.56
CA ARG A 24 7.12 34.32 14.92
C ARG A 24 5.60 34.11 14.94
N LEU A 25 5.07 33.40 15.93
CA LEU A 25 4.49 33.95 17.16
C LEU A 25 3.35 34.96 16.88
N VAL A 26 2.10 34.49 16.92
CA VAL A 26 0.92 35.33 17.15
C VAL A 26 0.29 34.89 18.46
N THR A 27 0.45 35.75 19.46
CA THR A 27 -0.23 35.76 20.74
C THR A 27 -1.66 36.24 20.53
N LEU A 28 -2.67 35.54 21.05
CA LEU A 28 -3.99 36.12 21.25
C LEU A 28 -4.34 36.09 22.74
N VAL A 29 -4.33 37.28 23.34
CA VAL A 29 -4.90 37.55 24.66
C VAL A 29 -6.38 37.86 24.46
N GLY A 30 -7.24 37.13 25.15
CA GLY A 30 -8.67 37.37 25.21
C GLY A 30 -9.27 36.64 26.41
N ALA A 31 -9.17 37.26 27.59
CA ALA A 31 -9.82 36.78 28.80
C ALA A 31 -11.31 37.13 28.77
N VAL A 32 -12.17 36.12 28.81
CA VAL A 32 -13.54 36.23 29.33
C VAL A 32 -13.68 35.16 30.41
N ILE A 33 -13.87 35.63 31.64
CA ILE A 33 -14.17 34.82 32.82
C ILE A 33 -15.65 34.41 32.75
N LEU A 34 -15.91 33.12 32.54
CA LEU A 34 -17.16 32.49 32.93
C LEU A 34 -16.81 31.20 33.67
N GLY A 35 -17.10 31.19 34.97
CA GLY A 35 -16.97 30.03 35.83
C GLY A 35 -17.93 28.93 35.40
N GLY A 36 -17.38 27.90 34.78
CA GLY A 36 -18.04 26.61 34.56
C GLY A 36 -17.03 25.52 34.89
N ASN A 37 -17.48 24.50 35.62
CA ASN A 37 -16.69 23.32 35.98
C ASN A 37 -15.83 22.86 34.81
N LEU A 38 -14.52 23.09 34.88
CA LEU A 38 -13.58 22.47 33.96
C LEU A 38 -13.73 20.95 34.17
N PRO A 39 -14.06 20.18 33.13
CA PRO A 39 -14.00 18.73 33.24
C PRO A 39 -12.58 18.37 33.68
N ALA A 40 -12.48 17.55 34.72
CA ALA A 40 -11.21 17.05 35.21
C ALA A 40 -10.33 16.64 34.03
N PHE A 41 -9.11 17.18 33.97
CA PHE A 41 -8.11 16.78 32.98
C PHE A 41 -8.10 15.25 32.90
N SER A 42 -8.52 14.69 31.76
CA SER A 42 -8.42 13.25 31.54
C SER A 42 -6.97 12.86 31.76
N ALA A 43 -6.72 11.79 32.52
CA ALA A 43 -5.37 11.31 32.80
C ALA A 43 -4.51 11.32 31.51
N PRO A 44 -3.21 11.67 31.60
CA PRO A 44 -2.35 11.76 30.43
C PRO A 44 -2.39 10.45 29.65
N GLY A 45 -2.69 10.56 28.35
CA GLY A 45 -2.76 9.42 27.45
C GLY A 45 -1.39 8.86 27.13
N VAL A 46 -0.32 9.65 27.29
CA VAL A 46 1.07 9.26 27.05
C VAL A 46 1.92 9.65 28.25
N VAL A 47 2.72 8.72 28.77
CA VAL A 47 3.60 8.93 29.92
C VAL A 47 5.03 8.59 29.52
N LEU A 48 5.97 9.45 29.90
CA LEU A 48 7.41 9.22 29.76
C LEU A 48 7.97 8.84 31.13
N TRP A 49 8.73 7.76 31.19
CA TRP A 49 9.34 7.23 32.40
C TRP A 49 10.88 7.24 32.28
N ASP A 50 11.54 7.43 33.42
CA ASP A 50 12.94 7.12 33.65
C ASP A 50 13.02 5.92 34.59
N THR A 51 13.68 4.84 34.16
CA THR A 51 13.76 3.61 34.97
C THR A 51 14.74 3.71 36.14
N ASP A 52 15.43 4.85 36.32
CA ASP A 52 16.47 5.16 37.33
C ASP A 52 17.75 4.32 37.19
N THR A 53 17.64 3.06 36.77
CA THR A 53 18.73 2.15 36.41
C THR A 53 18.43 1.44 35.08
N PRO A 54 19.44 1.16 34.23
CA PRO A 54 19.23 0.44 32.97
C PRO A 54 18.58 -0.93 33.20
N LEU A 55 17.61 -1.28 32.36
CA LEU A 55 16.91 -2.55 32.46
C LEU A 55 17.79 -3.70 31.93
N PRO A 56 17.90 -4.82 32.67
CA PRO A 56 18.72 -5.95 32.23
C PRO A 56 18.12 -6.68 31.03
N ASP A 57 16.80 -6.82 30.98
CA ASP A 57 16.06 -7.55 29.95
C ASP A 57 14.59 -7.11 29.84
N ALA A 58 13.85 -7.78 28.96
CA ALA A 58 12.42 -7.52 28.76
C ALA A 58 11.54 -7.98 29.93
N ALA A 59 11.99 -8.92 30.78
CA ALA A 59 11.21 -9.36 31.94
C ALA A 59 11.16 -8.27 33.02
N ALA A 60 12.21 -7.45 33.12
CA ALA A 60 12.26 -6.32 34.03
C ALA A 60 11.18 -5.25 33.77
N LEU A 61 10.61 -5.20 32.56
CA LEU A 61 9.52 -4.27 32.21
C LEU A 61 8.21 -4.54 32.97
N ALA A 62 8.03 -5.75 33.52
CA ALA A 62 6.90 -6.08 34.39
C ALA A 62 6.97 -5.33 35.73
N ASN A 63 8.20 -5.10 36.22
CA ASN A 63 8.45 -4.48 37.50
C ASN A 63 8.73 -2.98 37.32
N ARG A 64 7.68 -2.18 37.49
CA ARG A 64 7.76 -0.72 37.44
C ARG A 64 8.18 -0.08 38.77
N ALA A 65 8.48 -0.89 39.79
CA ALA A 65 8.95 -0.38 41.07
C ALA A 65 10.27 0.38 40.85
N GLY A 66 10.29 1.65 41.23
CA GLY A 66 11.44 2.54 41.08
C GLY A 66 11.44 3.38 39.80
N TRP A 67 10.54 3.13 38.85
CA TRP A 67 10.39 3.99 37.68
C TRP A 67 9.82 5.34 38.11
N LYS A 68 10.34 6.42 37.54
CA LYS A 68 9.94 7.80 37.84
C LYS A 68 9.30 8.40 36.61
N ALA A 69 8.06 8.85 36.73
CA ALA A 69 7.41 9.61 35.68
C ALA A 69 8.18 10.92 35.46
N VAL A 70 8.52 11.21 34.20
CA VAL A 70 9.10 12.48 33.80
C VAL A 70 7.96 13.49 33.69
N PRO A 71 7.93 14.57 34.50
CA PRO A 71 6.94 15.62 34.44
C PRO A 71 6.82 16.21 33.03
N THR A 72 5.58 16.51 32.63
CA THR A 72 5.29 17.24 31.38
C THR A 72 5.81 18.67 31.45
N GLU A 73 5.74 19.27 32.64
CA GLU A 73 6.29 20.59 32.94
C GLU A 73 7.71 20.45 33.50
N LEU A 74 8.74 20.59 32.65
CA LEU A 74 10.14 20.51 33.11
C LEU A 74 10.50 21.58 34.15
N PHE A 75 9.75 22.69 34.20
CA PHE A 75 9.87 23.70 35.27
C PHE A 75 9.59 23.15 36.66
N ALA A 76 8.84 22.04 36.79
CA ALA A 76 8.60 21.38 38.07
C ALA A 76 9.89 20.87 38.73
N PHE A 77 10.98 20.72 37.97
CA PHE A 77 12.30 20.36 38.51
C PHE A 77 13.09 21.55 39.06
N GLU A 78 12.61 22.79 38.90
CA GLU A 78 13.27 23.96 39.45
C GLU A 78 12.92 24.17 40.91
N ALA A 79 13.90 24.61 41.70
CA ALA A 79 13.69 24.96 43.10
C ALA A 79 12.71 26.15 43.27
N SER A 80 12.53 26.95 42.21
CA SER A 80 11.48 27.97 42.12
C SER A 80 10.96 28.06 40.68
N PRO A 81 9.91 27.28 40.34
CA PRO A 81 9.34 27.25 38.99
C PRO A 81 8.90 28.63 38.51
N ALA A 82 8.23 29.42 39.37
CA ALA A 82 7.80 30.78 39.04
C ALA A 82 8.96 31.72 38.67
N LYS A 83 10.10 31.57 39.36
CA LYS A 83 11.31 32.37 39.07
C LYS A 83 11.94 31.96 37.74
N ALA A 84 12.01 30.67 37.47
CA ALA A 84 12.54 30.13 36.21
C ALA A 84 11.68 30.52 35.00
N ILE A 85 10.35 30.50 35.14
CA ILE A 85 9.41 30.95 34.10
C ILE A 85 9.60 32.45 33.80
N SER A 86 9.91 33.26 34.83
CA SER A 86 10.08 34.71 34.68
C SER A 86 11.47 35.15 34.18
N ASP A 87 12.45 34.24 34.10
CA ASP A 87 13.82 34.57 33.72
C ASP A 87 14.00 34.49 32.19
N PRO A 88 14.19 35.63 31.49
CA PRO A 88 14.37 35.66 30.04
C PRO A 88 15.68 34.98 29.57
N GLY A 89 16.62 34.72 30.49
CA GLY A 89 17.85 33.97 30.23
C GLY A 89 17.76 32.48 30.54
N TYR A 90 16.60 31.99 31.01
CA TYR A 90 16.41 30.59 31.36
C TYR A 90 16.08 29.75 30.12
N TRP A 91 16.91 28.74 29.85
CA TRP A 91 16.81 27.87 28.67
C TRP A 91 16.18 26.50 28.98
N GLY A 92 15.63 26.30 30.18
CA GLY A 92 15.16 24.98 30.65
C GLY A 92 16.28 24.13 31.25
N ARG A 93 15.93 23.23 32.18
CA ARG A 93 16.79 22.07 32.51
C ARG A 93 16.58 20.98 31.48
N GLU A 94 17.67 20.42 31.00
CA GLU A 94 17.63 19.12 30.32
C GLU A 94 17.36 18.02 31.36
N HIS A 95 16.42 17.12 31.07
CA HIS A 95 16.27 15.88 31.85
C HIS A 95 17.37 14.90 31.46
N ALA A 96 18.22 14.53 32.41
CA ALA A 96 19.23 13.50 32.21
C ALA A 96 18.70 12.16 32.71
N PHE A 97 18.41 11.25 31.78
CA PHE A 97 17.96 9.90 32.12
C PHE A 97 19.05 9.16 32.90
N LYS A 98 18.68 8.58 34.04
CA LYS A 98 19.60 7.75 34.85
C LYS A 98 19.56 6.29 34.41
N GLY A 99 18.37 5.81 34.03
CA GLY A 99 18.15 4.50 33.44
C GLY A 99 17.82 4.59 31.95
N ASP A 100 16.90 3.75 31.53
CA ASP A 100 16.31 3.75 30.19
C ASP A 100 15.14 4.74 30.12
N ALA A 101 14.91 5.31 28.94
CA ALA A 101 13.73 6.14 28.69
C ALA A 101 12.60 5.25 28.17
N VAL A 102 11.44 5.28 28.83
CA VAL A 102 10.29 4.45 28.44
C VAL A 102 9.09 5.33 28.14
N VAL A 103 8.54 5.22 26.93
CA VAL A 103 7.28 5.87 26.56
C VAL A 103 6.15 4.86 26.64
N GLU A 104 5.08 5.21 27.32
CA GLU A 104 3.92 4.36 27.51
C GLU A 104 2.66 5.10 27.07
N ASN A 105 1.82 4.45 26.25
CA ASN A 105 0.49 4.95 25.89
C ASN A 105 -0.55 3.83 26.05
N PRO A 106 -1.83 3.97 25.65
CA PRO A 106 -2.83 2.92 25.87
C PRO A 106 -2.51 1.62 25.12
N GLY A 107 -1.86 1.68 23.95
CA GLY A 107 -1.64 0.52 23.08
C GLY A 107 -0.21 -0.05 23.10
N LEU A 108 0.80 0.74 23.48
CA LEU A 108 2.20 0.33 23.38
C LEU A 108 3.07 0.76 24.58
N LEU A 109 4.21 0.09 24.69
CA LEU A 109 5.34 0.42 25.54
C LEU A 109 6.60 0.48 24.65
N ALA A 110 7.31 1.61 24.67
CA ALA A 110 8.49 1.84 23.84
C ALA A 110 9.70 2.15 24.73
N VAL A 111 10.74 1.32 24.64
CA VAL A 111 11.89 1.32 25.56
C VAL A 111 13.14 1.70 24.79
N PHE A 112 13.73 2.85 25.12
CA PHE A 112 15.03 3.28 24.63
C PHE A 112 16.11 2.77 25.58
N SER A 113 16.82 1.73 25.15
CA SER A 113 17.89 1.14 25.97
C SER A 113 19.17 1.94 25.83
N ALA A 114 19.64 2.53 26.93
CA ALA A 114 20.93 3.22 26.96
C ALA A 114 22.10 2.25 26.71
N ALA A 115 21.97 1.00 27.16
CA ALA A 115 22.98 -0.04 27.00
C ALA A 115 23.08 -0.57 25.56
N ARG A 116 21.94 -0.76 24.89
CA ARG A 116 21.89 -1.33 23.52
C ARG A 116 21.98 -0.27 22.42
N GLY A 117 21.57 0.96 22.72
CA GLY A 117 21.42 2.01 21.72
C GLY A 117 20.31 1.71 20.73
N SER A 118 19.24 1.05 21.18
CA SER A 118 18.09 0.66 20.36
C SER A 118 16.77 1.07 21.01
N LEU A 119 15.74 1.26 20.19
CA LEU A 119 14.35 1.41 20.63
C LEU A 119 13.64 0.08 20.45
N THR A 120 13.09 -0.51 21.52
CA THR A 120 12.22 -1.69 21.40
C THR A 120 10.77 -1.32 21.67
N ILE A 121 9.87 -1.70 20.78
CA ILE A 121 8.43 -1.42 20.87
C ILE A 121 7.70 -2.73 21.20
N TYR A 122 6.84 -2.67 22.22
CA TYR A 122 6.02 -3.77 22.70
C TYR A 122 4.54 -3.40 22.57
N ALA A 123 3.73 -4.37 22.12
CA ALA A 123 2.28 -4.24 22.17
C ALA A 123 1.80 -4.49 23.60
N LYS A 124 0.84 -3.70 24.08
CA LYS A 124 0.15 -4.00 25.34
C LYS A 124 -0.90 -5.09 25.14
N THR A 125 -1.00 -6.00 26.11
CA THR A 125 -2.09 -6.99 26.21
C THR A 125 -3.42 -6.31 26.54
N ALA A 126 -4.55 -6.96 26.26
CA ALA A 126 -5.88 -6.42 26.61
C ALA A 126 -6.02 -6.12 28.13
N ALA A 127 -5.37 -6.92 28.98
CA ALA A 127 -5.30 -6.68 30.42
C ALA A 127 -4.51 -5.39 30.76
N GLU A 128 -3.43 -5.09 30.03
CA GLU A 128 -2.66 -3.85 30.20
C GLU A 128 -3.38 -2.63 29.62
N GLN A 129 -4.15 -2.79 28.53
CA GLN A 129 -4.92 -1.72 27.91
C GLN A 129 -6.08 -1.24 28.80
N SER A 130 -6.62 -2.13 29.64
CA SER A 130 -7.69 -1.83 30.58
C SER A 130 -7.20 -1.29 31.93
N ALA A 131 -5.89 -1.40 32.22
CA ALA A 131 -5.29 -0.83 33.40
C ALA A 131 -5.10 0.70 33.22
N THR A 132 -5.57 1.49 34.18
CA THR A 132 -5.30 2.94 34.17
C THR A 132 -3.78 3.18 34.17
N PRO A 133 -3.24 4.13 33.38
CA PRO A 133 -1.78 4.39 33.29
C PRO A 133 -1.11 4.79 34.60
N ASN A 134 -1.91 5.08 35.65
CA ASN A 134 -1.45 5.62 36.91
C ASN A 134 -1.79 4.70 38.10
N PRO A 135 -1.35 3.42 38.11
CA PRO A 135 -1.44 2.62 39.33
C PRO A 135 -0.40 3.15 40.31
N ALA A 136 -0.77 3.32 41.57
CA ALA A 136 0.18 3.59 42.64
C ALA A 136 1.35 2.58 42.58
N PRO A 137 2.60 2.98 42.88
CA PRO A 137 3.84 2.24 42.59
C PRO A 137 4.02 0.88 43.32
N ALA A 138 2.98 0.34 43.96
CA ALA A 138 3.04 -0.84 44.82
C ALA A 138 2.44 -2.14 44.23
N ALA A 139 1.72 -2.09 43.10
CA ALA A 139 1.18 -3.31 42.46
C ALA A 139 2.05 -3.73 41.27
N ALA A 140 2.46 -5.00 41.23
CA ALA A 140 3.19 -5.57 40.10
C ALA A 140 2.37 -5.40 38.81
N ALA A 141 2.91 -4.67 37.84
CA ALA A 141 2.28 -4.54 36.54
C ALA A 141 2.39 -5.88 35.79
N PRO A 142 1.46 -6.20 34.86
CA PRO A 142 1.64 -7.32 33.96
C PRO A 142 2.98 -7.21 33.23
N ALA A 143 3.61 -8.34 32.92
CA ALA A 143 4.76 -8.35 32.03
C ALA A 143 4.39 -7.67 30.71
N PRO A 144 5.33 -6.90 30.10
CA PRO A 144 5.05 -6.25 28.83
C PRO A 144 4.53 -7.29 27.85
N GLY A 145 3.54 -6.90 27.06
CA GLY A 145 3.10 -7.77 25.98
C GLY A 145 4.18 -8.02 24.93
N ARG A 146 3.78 -8.59 23.79
CA ARG A 146 4.70 -9.16 22.81
C ARG A 146 5.51 -8.07 22.09
N LYS A 147 6.82 -8.27 21.91
CA LYS A 147 7.69 -7.40 21.08
C LYS A 147 7.09 -7.26 19.68
N ILE A 148 6.93 -6.03 19.22
CA ILE A 148 6.50 -5.67 17.86
C ILE A 148 7.74 -5.57 16.97
N ALA A 149 8.68 -4.72 17.36
CA ALA A 149 9.88 -4.43 16.60
C ALA A 149 10.99 -3.86 17.49
N GLU A 150 12.22 -3.90 16.99
CA GLU A 150 13.34 -3.13 17.53
C GLU A 150 13.93 -2.24 16.43
N ILE A 151 14.19 -0.98 16.75
CA ILE A 151 14.66 0.03 15.82
C ILE A 151 16.11 0.37 16.15
N VAL A 152 16.97 0.26 15.15
CA VAL A 152 18.41 0.56 15.24
C VAL A 152 18.86 1.45 14.08
N PRO A 153 19.98 2.18 14.22
CA PRO A 153 20.62 2.86 13.09
C PRO A 153 20.97 1.90 11.97
N PHE A 154 20.88 2.35 10.72
CA PHE A 154 21.20 1.54 9.55
C PHE A 154 22.64 0.98 9.55
N ALA A 155 23.60 1.77 10.03
CA ALA A 155 25.03 1.39 10.08
C ALA A 155 25.35 0.35 11.17
N SER A 156 24.44 0.12 12.11
CA SER A 156 24.62 -0.89 13.16
C SER A 156 24.30 -2.28 12.60
N ALA A 157 25.20 -3.25 12.76
CA ALA A 157 24.88 -4.65 12.48
C ALA A 157 23.78 -5.15 13.43
N ALA A 158 22.96 -6.10 13.00
CA ALA A 158 21.96 -6.72 13.88
C ALA A 158 22.66 -7.34 15.11
N GLY A 159 22.23 -6.96 16.31
CA GLY A 159 22.85 -7.40 17.57
C GLY A 159 24.15 -6.67 17.96
N ALA A 160 24.66 -5.74 17.15
CA ALA A 160 25.77 -4.88 17.56
C ALA A 160 25.24 -3.72 18.39
N ASN A 161 25.81 -3.50 19.58
CA ASN A 161 25.55 -2.29 20.37
C ASN A 161 25.91 -1.08 19.50
N ALA A 162 24.94 -0.20 19.24
CA ALA A 162 25.15 1.06 18.52
C ALA A 162 25.97 2.09 19.32
N GLY A 163 26.65 1.64 20.39
CA GLY A 163 27.28 2.49 21.40
C GLY A 163 26.26 3.18 22.30
N LYS A 164 26.75 3.91 23.31
CA LYS A 164 25.90 4.69 24.22
C LYS A 164 25.13 5.72 23.39
N SER A 165 23.81 5.65 23.44
CA SER A 165 22.94 6.66 22.86
C SER A 165 22.59 7.74 23.89
N ARG A 166 22.47 9.00 23.45
CA ARG A 166 21.90 10.08 24.26
C ARG A 166 20.44 10.23 23.89
N VAL A 167 19.55 10.23 24.87
CA VAL A 167 18.12 10.52 24.68
C VAL A 167 17.85 11.93 25.21
N ALA A 168 17.28 12.79 24.37
CA ALA A 168 16.86 14.14 24.72
C ALA A 168 15.35 14.28 24.52
N ILE A 169 14.69 14.98 25.44
CA ILE A 169 13.26 15.27 25.35
C ILE A 169 13.07 16.50 24.47
N ILE A 170 12.41 16.32 23.33
CA ILE A 170 12.01 17.42 22.44
C ILE A 170 10.62 17.92 22.83
N ARG A 171 9.74 17.01 23.25
CA ARG A 171 8.39 17.34 23.74
C ARG A 171 7.88 16.28 24.72
N ASN A 172 7.20 16.71 25.78
CA ASN A 172 6.46 15.86 26.72
C ASN A 172 5.17 16.58 27.16
N ALA A 173 4.08 16.40 26.42
CA ALA A 173 2.84 17.17 26.59
C ALA A 173 1.65 16.36 27.14
N GLY A 174 1.88 15.12 27.60
CA GLY A 174 0.85 14.21 28.15
C GLY A 174 -0.09 13.60 27.09
N ASP A 175 -0.19 14.19 25.91
CA ASP A 175 -0.83 13.63 24.71
C ASP A 175 0.16 13.25 23.60
N GLU A 176 1.38 13.76 23.69
CA GLU A 176 2.48 13.49 22.78
C GLU A 176 3.82 13.49 23.54
N VAL A 177 4.69 12.53 23.20
CA VAL A 177 6.09 12.51 23.60
C VAL A 177 6.96 12.45 22.34
N VAL A 178 7.93 13.36 22.23
CA VAL A 178 8.92 13.37 21.16
C VAL A 178 10.31 13.29 21.77
N LEU A 179 11.07 12.26 21.38
CA LEU A 179 12.43 12.04 21.84
C LEU A 179 13.41 12.13 20.67
N GLU A 180 14.51 12.84 20.86
CA GLU A 180 15.67 12.76 19.98
C GLU A 180 16.67 11.77 20.57
N VAL A 181 17.06 10.77 19.77
CA VAL A 181 18.10 9.83 20.12
C VAL A 181 19.32 10.12 19.27
N THR A 182 20.43 10.45 19.89
CA THR A 182 21.74 10.58 19.22
C THR A 182 22.53 9.30 19.42
N TYR A 183 23.00 8.72 18.33
CA TYR A 183 23.79 7.49 18.32
C TYR A 183 25.28 7.81 18.33
N ALA A 184 26.07 6.94 18.98
CA ALA A 184 27.51 7.04 18.90
C ALA A 184 27.94 6.62 17.49
N SER A 185 28.59 7.52 16.75
CA SER A 185 29.12 7.19 15.43
C SER A 185 30.07 5.99 15.53
N ALA A 186 29.90 4.99 14.66
CA ALA A 186 30.65 3.73 14.67
C ALA A 186 32.19 3.87 14.54
N GLY A 187 32.72 5.09 14.32
CA GLY A 187 34.15 5.39 14.25
C GLY A 187 34.76 6.11 15.47
N ALA A 188 33.98 6.46 16.51
CA ALA A 188 34.48 7.28 17.62
C ALA A 188 35.10 6.50 18.79
N ASN A 189 35.17 5.17 18.72
CA ASN A 189 35.86 4.33 19.72
C ASN A 189 37.39 4.25 19.49
N ALA A 190 38.04 5.38 19.16
CA ALA A 190 39.48 5.49 19.12
C ALA A 190 39.93 6.80 19.80
N GLY A 191 40.27 6.71 21.09
CA GLY A 191 40.96 7.78 21.82
C GLY A 191 40.07 8.54 22.81
N ALA A 192 40.16 8.16 24.09
CA ALA A 192 39.68 8.96 25.20
C ALA A 192 40.37 10.35 25.18
N GLY A 193 39.58 11.43 25.13
CA GLY A 193 40.10 12.78 25.41
C GLY A 193 39.63 13.94 24.53
N ALA A 194 38.75 13.75 23.54
CA ALA A 194 38.22 14.89 22.79
C ALA A 194 36.96 15.45 23.47
N ALA A 195 37.09 16.60 24.13
CA ALA A 195 35.96 17.42 24.54
C ALA A 195 35.03 17.62 23.33
N ALA A 196 33.72 17.43 23.55
CA ALA A 196 32.67 17.61 22.55
C ALA A 196 32.66 19.05 22.02
N GLY A 197 33.49 19.33 21.02
CA GLY A 197 33.46 20.57 20.26
C GLY A 197 32.17 20.63 19.46
N LYS A 198 31.40 21.71 19.63
CA LYS A 198 30.32 22.12 18.72
C LYS A 198 30.87 22.10 17.28
N GLY A 199 30.46 21.17 16.43
CA GLY A 199 30.95 21.18 15.05
C GLY A 199 30.33 20.21 14.05
N ALA A 200 29.97 18.99 14.42
CA ALA A 200 29.34 18.04 13.50
C ALA A 200 27.99 17.56 14.04
N PRO A 201 26.90 17.58 13.25
CA PRO A 201 25.65 16.96 13.65
C PRO A 201 25.88 15.45 13.80
N GLY A 202 25.66 14.92 15.00
CA GLY A 202 25.70 13.48 15.23
C GLY A 202 24.65 12.75 14.39
N GLU A 203 24.80 11.43 14.25
CA GLU A 203 23.71 10.60 13.72
C GLU A 203 22.59 10.58 14.76
N SER A 204 21.44 11.17 14.44
CA SER A 204 20.29 11.20 15.36
C SER A 204 18.99 10.76 14.68
N ALA A 205 18.00 10.42 15.47
CA ALA A 205 16.63 10.19 15.00
C ALA A 205 15.63 10.78 15.99
N LEU A 206 14.54 11.33 15.46
CA LEU A 206 13.37 11.73 16.23
C LEU A 206 12.35 10.59 16.25
N PHE A 207 11.79 10.36 17.43
CA PHE A 207 10.71 9.40 17.65
C PHE A 207 9.52 10.13 18.27
N SER A 208 8.36 10.10 17.60
CA SER A 208 7.12 10.67 18.14
C SER A 208 6.13 9.58 18.50
N PHE A 209 5.50 9.75 19.66
CA PHE A 209 4.49 8.87 20.23
C PHE A 209 3.26 9.69 20.61
N GLY A 210 2.13 9.35 20.00
CA GLY A 210 0.83 9.91 20.37
C GLY A 210 0.01 8.95 21.25
N ARG A 211 -1.30 9.20 21.31
CA ARG A 211 -2.27 8.35 22.03
C ARG A 211 -2.62 7.04 21.31
N ASN A 212 -2.23 6.91 20.04
CA ASN A 212 -2.52 5.75 19.21
C ASN A 212 -1.30 4.83 19.08
N GLU A 213 -1.47 3.72 18.37
CA GLU A 213 -0.47 2.69 18.12
C GLU A 213 0.59 3.08 17.06
N ILE A 214 0.56 4.32 16.56
CA ILE A 214 1.45 4.80 15.51
C ILE A 214 2.69 5.44 16.13
N VAL A 215 3.86 4.99 15.68
CA VAL A 215 5.16 5.58 16.04
C VAL A 215 5.76 6.24 14.81
N GLU A 216 6.08 7.52 14.90
CA GLU A 216 6.84 8.23 13.87
C GLU A 216 8.34 8.03 14.12
N LEU A 217 9.06 7.67 13.06
CA LEU A 217 10.49 7.43 13.03
C LEU A 217 11.12 8.37 12.00
N LYS A 218 11.91 9.36 12.44
CA LYS A 218 12.49 10.34 11.53
C LYS A 218 14.01 10.39 11.68
N PRO A 219 14.78 9.85 10.72
CA PRO A 219 16.22 10.05 10.66
C PRO A 219 16.58 11.55 10.57
N THR A 220 17.55 11.99 11.36
CA THR A 220 18.03 13.38 11.41
C THR A 220 19.56 13.44 11.46
N GLY A 221 20.11 14.65 11.29
CA GLY A 221 21.55 14.86 11.30
C GLY A 221 22.25 14.11 10.17
N ALA A 222 23.24 13.28 10.50
CA ALA A 222 23.98 12.46 9.54
C ALA A 222 23.37 11.06 9.30
N LEU A 223 22.28 10.70 9.98
CA LEU A 223 21.70 9.37 9.90
C LEU A 223 20.99 9.16 8.56
N LYS A 224 21.44 8.16 7.79
CA LYS A 224 20.91 7.86 6.44
C LYS A 224 19.62 7.04 6.43
N GLY A 225 19.27 6.42 7.56
CA GLY A 225 18.13 5.53 7.66
C GLY A 225 18.08 4.74 8.96
N LEU A 226 17.02 3.96 9.11
CA LEU A 226 16.76 3.10 10.26
C LEU A 226 16.55 1.66 9.79
N ARG A 227 16.84 0.69 10.66
CA ARG A 227 16.48 -0.71 10.47
C ARG A 227 15.47 -1.11 11.53
N VAL A 228 14.35 -1.68 11.08
CA VAL A 228 13.28 -2.24 11.91
C VAL A 228 13.49 -3.74 11.97
N LEU A 229 13.96 -4.26 13.11
CA LEU A 229 14.15 -5.68 13.37
C LEU A 229 12.83 -6.30 13.83
N THR A 230 12.31 -7.24 13.04
CA THR A 230 11.02 -7.90 13.27
C THR A 230 10.98 -9.21 12.48
N SER A 231 10.34 -10.25 13.02
CA SER A 231 10.25 -11.55 12.36
C SER A 231 8.92 -11.65 11.61
N LEU A 232 8.98 -11.77 10.28
CA LEU A 232 7.81 -11.88 9.40
C LEU A 232 7.88 -13.16 8.57
N ASP A 233 6.74 -13.86 8.47
CA ASP A 233 6.58 -15.00 7.57
C ASP A 233 6.37 -14.53 6.12
N TYR A 234 5.73 -13.36 5.92
CA TYR A 234 5.50 -12.77 4.60
C TYR A 234 5.54 -11.24 4.62
N GLY A 235 5.85 -10.64 3.47
CA GLY A 235 5.70 -9.21 3.22
C GLY A 235 4.68 -8.93 2.11
N VAL A 236 3.87 -7.90 2.27
CA VAL A 236 2.89 -7.43 1.28
C VAL A 236 3.25 -6.01 0.88
N LEU A 237 3.40 -5.78 -0.43
CA LEU A 237 3.45 -4.45 -1.04
C LEU A 237 2.10 -4.18 -1.72
N PRO A 238 1.21 -3.40 -1.08
CA PRO A 238 -0.14 -3.21 -1.58
C PRO A 238 -0.22 -2.49 -2.93
N SER A 239 -1.21 -2.86 -3.75
CA SER A 239 -1.61 -2.10 -4.94
C SER A 239 -3.13 -1.92 -4.97
N PHE A 240 -3.58 -0.70 -5.21
CA PHE A 240 -5.02 -0.37 -5.25
C PHE A 240 -5.60 -0.31 -6.68
N ILE A 241 -4.74 -0.46 -7.69
CA ILE A 241 -5.11 -0.47 -9.12
C ILE A 241 -4.65 -1.77 -9.78
N GLY A 242 -3.45 -2.24 -9.45
CA GLY A 242 -2.93 -3.53 -9.90
C GLY A 242 -3.05 -4.59 -8.80
N ASP A 243 -2.25 -5.64 -8.93
CA ASP A 243 -2.15 -6.69 -7.91
C ASP A 243 -1.12 -6.34 -6.82
N ASP A 244 -1.37 -6.83 -5.62
CA ASP A 244 -0.39 -6.77 -4.53
C ASP A 244 0.85 -7.61 -4.87
N LEU A 245 2.03 -7.23 -4.38
CA LEU A 245 3.19 -8.12 -4.38
C LEU A 245 3.29 -8.82 -3.03
N LEU A 246 3.30 -10.15 -3.06
CA LEU A 246 3.53 -11.00 -1.89
C LEU A 246 4.97 -11.54 -1.92
N TYR A 247 5.79 -11.13 -0.96
CA TYR A 247 7.14 -11.61 -0.76
C TYR A 247 7.14 -12.76 0.26
N ASP A 248 7.29 -13.98 -0.25
CA ASP A 248 7.60 -15.18 0.55
C ASP A 248 9.13 -15.34 0.61
N PRO A 249 9.75 -15.29 1.81
CA PRO A 249 11.19 -15.49 1.96
C PRO A 249 11.67 -16.82 1.36
N ALA A 250 10.82 -17.87 1.37
CA ALA A 250 11.17 -19.17 0.82
C ALA A 250 11.34 -19.17 -0.71
N ALA A 251 10.80 -18.17 -1.42
CA ALA A 251 11.00 -18.00 -2.86
C ALA A 251 12.41 -17.47 -3.20
N PHE A 252 13.19 -17.05 -2.19
CA PHE A 252 14.52 -16.47 -2.35
C PHE A 252 15.54 -17.16 -1.43
N PRO A 253 15.85 -18.46 -1.67
CA PRO A 253 16.66 -19.28 -0.76
C PRO A 253 18.07 -18.74 -0.55
N GLU A 254 18.69 -18.19 -1.60
CA GLU A 254 20.08 -17.71 -1.56
C GLU A 254 20.20 -16.21 -1.19
N ALA A 255 19.11 -15.44 -1.29
CA ALA A 255 19.15 -13.99 -1.13
C ALA A 255 19.22 -13.60 0.34
N LYS A 256 20.23 -12.84 0.75
CA LYS A 256 20.32 -12.29 2.14
C LYS A 256 19.42 -11.08 2.36
N ALA A 257 19.05 -10.39 1.29
CA ALA A 257 18.14 -9.27 1.35
C ALA A 257 17.44 -9.08 0.01
N LEU A 258 16.22 -8.53 0.07
CA LEU A 258 15.42 -8.18 -1.11
C LEU A 258 15.29 -6.66 -1.17
N ALA A 259 15.48 -6.07 -2.35
CA ALA A 259 15.14 -4.69 -2.61
C ALA A 259 13.71 -4.62 -3.17
N ILE A 260 12.84 -3.80 -2.60
CA ILE A 260 11.43 -3.72 -3.02
C ILE A 260 11.12 -2.32 -3.57
N PRO A 261 10.16 -2.19 -4.50
CA PRO A 261 9.66 -0.88 -4.92
C PRO A 261 9.08 -0.09 -3.74
N SER A 262 9.40 1.20 -3.67
CA SER A 262 9.04 2.11 -2.59
C SER A 262 7.64 2.73 -2.81
N GLU A 263 6.59 1.93 -2.64
CA GLU A 263 5.20 2.34 -2.92
C GLU A 263 4.44 2.89 -1.69
N ASN A 264 5.13 3.64 -0.83
CA ASN A 264 4.58 4.40 0.32
C ASN A 264 3.96 3.57 1.47
N MET A 265 3.80 2.27 1.29
CA MET A 265 3.19 1.38 2.27
C MET A 265 3.76 -0.03 2.17
N PHE A 266 4.05 -0.64 3.30
CA PHE A 266 4.39 -2.06 3.41
C PHE A 266 3.62 -2.69 4.56
N VAL A 267 3.17 -3.92 4.36
CA VAL A 267 2.47 -4.70 5.38
C VAL A 267 3.21 -6.00 5.63
N GLY A 268 3.76 -6.16 6.83
CA GLY A 268 4.40 -7.39 7.28
C GLY A 268 3.41 -8.32 7.97
N LEU A 269 3.52 -9.62 7.71
CA LEU A 269 2.70 -10.68 8.33
C LEU A 269 3.59 -11.49 9.30
N PRO A 270 3.62 -11.17 10.61
CA PRO A 270 4.41 -11.86 11.62
C PRO A 270 3.82 -13.23 11.97
N PRO A 271 4.63 -14.19 12.45
CA PRO A 271 4.16 -15.51 12.81
C PRO A 271 3.10 -15.48 13.91
N GLY A 272 2.13 -16.39 13.81
CA GLY A 272 1.04 -16.56 14.78
C GLY A 272 -0.31 -15.99 14.35
N GLU A 273 -0.43 -15.39 13.15
CA GLU A 273 -1.72 -14.98 12.56
C GLU A 273 -2.51 -13.95 13.38
N ASP A 274 -1.89 -13.35 14.40
CA ASP A 274 -2.54 -12.51 15.40
C ASP A 274 -2.24 -11.01 15.22
N ARG A 275 -1.35 -10.68 14.28
CA ARG A 275 -0.85 -9.31 14.08
C ARG A 275 -0.55 -8.99 12.62
N MET A 276 -0.59 -7.69 12.29
CA MET A 276 -0.05 -7.15 11.04
C MET A 276 0.80 -5.93 11.35
N LEU A 277 2.02 -5.87 10.80
CA LEU A 277 2.89 -4.71 10.90
C LEU A 277 2.63 -3.79 9.71
N VAL A 278 2.24 -2.54 9.95
CA VAL A 278 2.01 -1.56 8.88
C VAL A 278 3.10 -0.51 8.94
N VAL A 279 3.80 -0.31 7.83
CA VAL A 279 4.80 0.74 7.65
C VAL A 279 4.35 1.66 6.54
N THR A 280 4.35 2.97 6.77
CA THR A 280 4.02 3.98 5.75
C THR A 280 5.07 5.08 5.70
N TRP A 281 5.23 5.71 4.55
CA TRP A 281 6.18 6.81 4.36
C TRP A 281 5.71 7.74 3.24
N PRO A 282 6.04 9.04 3.29
CA PRO A 282 5.65 9.98 2.25
C PRO A 282 6.37 9.67 0.94
N LYS A 283 5.85 10.17 -0.18
CA LYS A 283 6.51 10.05 -1.48
C LYS A 283 7.83 10.83 -1.48
N GLY A 284 8.89 10.19 -1.96
CA GLY A 284 10.22 10.79 -2.06
C GLY A 284 11.24 9.79 -2.63
N GLN A 285 12.48 9.88 -2.17
CA GLN A 285 13.59 9.03 -2.61
C GLN A 285 13.88 7.90 -1.60
N GLN A 286 12.86 7.48 -0.85
CA GLN A 286 13.04 6.44 0.16
C GLN A 286 13.30 5.09 -0.51
N GLN A 287 14.23 4.32 0.05
CA GLN A 287 14.52 2.95 -0.37
C GLN A 287 14.15 2.00 0.76
N VAL A 288 13.52 0.89 0.39
CA VAL A 288 13.13 -0.16 1.33
C VAL A 288 13.78 -1.46 0.93
N ARG A 289 14.41 -2.13 1.90
CA ARG A 289 14.95 -3.49 1.71
C ARG A 289 14.48 -4.41 2.83
N LEU A 290 14.29 -5.67 2.50
CA LEU A 290 13.91 -6.72 3.42
C LEU A 290 15.15 -7.57 3.70
N GLY A 291 15.65 -7.60 4.93
CA GLY A 291 16.72 -8.53 5.31
C GLY A 291 16.13 -9.91 5.59
N LEU A 292 16.70 -10.94 4.97
CA LEU A 292 16.28 -12.33 5.13
C LEU A 292 17.27 -13.09 5.99
N ALA A 293 16.75 -14.01 6.82
CA ALA A 293 17.58 -14.95 7.55
C ALA A 293 16.90 -16.32 7.68
N ASP A 294 17.72 -17.34 7.89
CA ASP A 294 17.26 -18.67 8.22
C ASP A 294 16.83 -18.71 9.68
N ALA A 295 15.52 -18.87 9.91
CA ALA A 295 14.98 -19.13 11.23
C ALA A 295 14.65 -20.62 11.36
N VAL A 296 14.54 -21.10 12.61
CA VAL A 296 14.20 -22.50 12.90
C VAL A 296 12.86 -22.85 12.23
N GLY A 297 12.90 -23.77 11.26
CA GLY A 297 11.72 -24.30 10.56
C GLY A 297 11.32 -23.57 9.27
N ARG A 298 11.65 -22.28 9.09
CA ARG A 298 11.35 -21.53 7.85
C ARG A 298 12.22 -20.28 7.74
N ARG A 299 12.69 -19.96 6.54
CA ARG A 299 13.31 -18.65 6.22
C ARG A 299 12.32 -17.51 6.45
N ARG A 300 12.77 -16.39 7.01
CA ARG A 300 11.92 -15.25 7.37
C ARG A 300 12.53 -13.92 6.93
N ILE A 301 11.68 -12.90 6.84
CA ILE A 301 12.14 -11.50 6.86
C ILE A 301 12.42 -11.18 8.33
N GLU A 302 13.65 -10.77 8.63
CA GLU A 302 14.07 -10.39 9.99
C GLU A 302 14.30 -8.89 10.15
N SER A 303 14.33 -8.16 9.03
CA SER A 303 14.44 -6.71 9.10
C SER A 303 13.82 -5.99 7.91
N LEU A 304 13.34 -4.77 8.16
CA LEU A 304 13.03 -3.77 7.15
C LEU A 304 14.07 -2.65 7.27
N GLU A 305 14.83 -2.44 6.21
CA GLU A 305 15.77 -1.35 6.09
C GLU A 305 15.09 -0.17 5.42
N LEU A 306 14.97 0.94 6.16
CA LEU A 306 14.27 2.16 5.76
C LEU A 306 15.30 3.27 5.55
N GLN A 307 15.69 3.50 4.30
CA GLN A 307 16.57 4.60 3.94
C GLN A 307 15.73 5.73 3.37
N GLY A 308 15.97 6.95 3.83
CA GLY A 308 15.17 8.11 3.42
C GLY A 308 16.03 9.35 3.23
N ASP A 309 15.45 10.32 2.55
CA ASP A 309 15.97 11.67 2.34
C ASP A 309 15.69 12.61 3.54
N GLY A 310 15.75 12.05 4.76
CA GLY A 310 15.40 12.75 6.02
C GLY A 310 13.90 12.87 6.29
N GLN A 311 13.07 12.15 5.51
CA GLN A 311 11.63 12.05 5.72
C GLN A 311 11.28 11.02 6.80
N SER A 312 10.09 11.17 7.37
CA SER A 312 9.57 10.29 8.41
C SER A 312 9.07 8.96 7.83
N PHE A 313 9.25 7.89 8.59
CA PHE A 313 8.55 6.62 8.45
C PHE A 313 7.57 6.48 9.61
N PHE A 314 6.48 5.77 9.39
CA PHE A 314 5.47 5.53 10.42
C PHE A 314 5.26 4.04 10.57
N LEU A 315 5.24 3.56 11.81
CA LEU A 315 5.11 2.16 12.17
C LEU A 315 3.86 1.97 13.03
N ALA A 316 3.02 0.99 12.71
CA ALA A 316 1.89 0.59 13.52
C ALA A 316 1.79 -0.95 13.57
N SER A 317 1.26 -1.49 14.66
CA SER A 317 0.94 -2.91 14.80
C SER A 317 -0.55 -3.09 15.02
N LEU A 318 -1.21 -3.72 14.06
CA LEU A 318 -2.61 -4.11 14.18
C LEU A 318 -2.69 -5.49 14.84
N THR A 319 -3.69 -5.72 15.69
CA THR A 319 -3.81 -6.97 16.46
C THR A 319 -5.24 -7.49 16.46
N ALA A 320 -5.42 -8.75 16.04
CA ALA A 320 -6.63 -9.54 16.29
C ALA A 320 -6.30 -11.02 16.03
N PRO A 321 -6.88 -11.98 16.77
CA PRO A 321 -6.70 -13.40 16.45
C PRO A 321 -7.15 -13.70 15.01
N GLY A 322 -6.31 -14.37 14.22
CA GLY A 322 -6.62 -14.69 12.83
C GLY A 322 -6.75 -13.46 11.91
N ILE A 323 -6.10 -12.33 12.25
CA ILE A 323 -6.14 -11.09 11.45
C ILE A 323 -5.55 -11.24 10.04
N TRP A 324 -4.75 -12.28 9.83
CA TRP A 324 -4.35 -12.81 8.53
C TRP A 324 -4.25 -14.33 8.63
N HIS A 325 -4.21 -15.03 7.50
CA HIS A 325 -4.12 -16.49 7.48
C HIS A 325 -3.34 -17.00 6.27
N ARG A 326 -2.69 -18.15 6.42
CA ARG A 326 -2.07 -18.89 5.31
C ARG A 326 -2.78 -20.24 5.15
N GLU A 327 -3.43 -20.43 4.01
CA GLU A 327 -3.99 -21.73 3.62
C GLU A 327 -3.10 -22.41 2.55
N PRO A 328 -2.41 -23.52 2.87
CA PRO A 328 -1.67 -24.29 1.87
C PRO A 328 -2.62 -24.95 0.87
N LEU A 329 -2.48 -24.62 -0.42
CA LEU A 329 -3.39 -25.12 -1.44
C LEU A 329 -3.01 -26.53 -1.87
N LYS A 330 -3.95 -27.46 -1.67
CA LYS A 330 -3.77 -28.89 -1.93
C LYS A 330 -4.46 -29.29 -3.23
N LEU A 331 -3.94 -30.32 -3.89
CA LEU A 331 -4.52 -30.82 -5.15
C LEU A 331 -5.99 -31.26 -4.99
N ASN A 332 -6.37 -31.72 -3.79
CA ASN A 332 -7.75 -32.12 -3.49
C ASN A 332 -8.75 -30.95 -3.41
N PHE A 333 -8.32 -29.69 -3.51
CA PHE A 333 -9.19 -28.51 -3.64
C PHE A 333 -9.76 -28.37 -5.04
N LEU A 334 -9.18 -29.05 -6.03
CA LEU A 334 -9.56 -28.95 -7.43
C LEU A 334 -11.03 -29.36 -7.65
N GLU A 335 -11.80 -28.45 -8.25
CA GLU A 335 -13.22 -28.55 -8.58
C GLU A 335 -14.16 -28.78 -7.38
N LYS A 336 -13.72 -28.46 -6.16
CA LYS A 336 -14.49 -28.63 -4.92
C LYS A 336 -14.67 -27.33 -4.17
N ASP A 337 -15.78 -27.25 -3.44
CA ASP A 337 -15.99 -26.23 -2.42
C ASP A 337 -15.27 -26.71 -1.17
N VAL A 338 -14.27 -25.96 -0.73
CA VAL A 338 -13.47 -26.27 0.45
C VAL A 338 -13.78 -25.23 1.51
N THR A 339 -14.36 -25.69 2.61
CA THR A 339 -14.52 -24.90 3.83
C THR A 339 -13.17 -24.78 4.52
N LEU A 340 -12.74 -23.56 4.83
CA LEU A 340 -11.53 -23.34 5.62
C LEU A 340 -11.83 -23.47 7.12
N GLU A 341 -10.85 -23.94 7.88
CA GLU A 341 -10.94 -23.94 9.35
C GLU A 341 -10.84 -22.52 9.92
N TRP A 342 -10.10 -21.65 9.23
CA TRP A 342 -10.02 -20.23 9.57
C TRP A 342 -11.36 -19.51 9.34
N LYS A 343 -11.70 -18.64 10.29
CA LYS A 343 -12.87 -17.74 10.23
C LYS A 343 -12.41 -16.30 10.25
N ARG A 344 -13.10 -15.44 9.50
CA ARG A 344 -12.78 -14.00 9.53
C ARG A 344 -13.06 -13.43 10.93
N PRO A 345 -12.12 -12.70 11.55
CA PRO A 345 -12.33 -12.14 12.89
C PRO A 345 -13.32 -10.97 12.93
N PHE A 346 -13.49 -10.27 11.80
CA PHE A 346 -14.42 -9.16 11.65
C PHE A 346 -14.74 -8.92 10.17
N PRO A 347 -15.83 -8.21 9.84
CA PRO A 347 -16.09 -7.76 8.48
C PRO A 347 -15.01 -6.77 8.01
N ALA A 348 -14.42 -7.03 6.84
CA ALA A 348 -13.49 -6.13 6.16
C ALA A 348 -13.43 -6.51 4.68
N LYS A 349 -12.71 -5.74 3.85
CA LYS A 349 -12.40 -6.15 2.48
C LYS A 349 -11.25 -7.15 2.52
N TRP A 350 -11.56 -8.38 2.90
CA TRP A 350 -10.63 -9.50 2.88
C TRP A 350 -10.28 -9.88 1.45
N LYS A 351 -9.01 -10.17 1.22
CA LYS A 351 -8.46 -10.56 -0.07
C LYS A 351 -7.53 -11.76 0.06
N THR A 352 -7.30 -12.43 -1.06
CA THR A 352 -6.25 -13.42 -1.22
C THR A 352 -5.62 -13.31 -2.62
N GLN A 353 -4.46 -13.92 -2.84
CA GLN A 353 -3.84 -13.97 -4.17
C GLN A 353 -3.77 -15.41 -4.66
N LEU A 354 -4.27 -15.66 -5.87
CA LEU A 354 -4.32 -16.99 -6.49
C LEU A 354 -3.78 -16.92 -7.92
N SER A 355 -3.29 -18.05 -8.45
CA SER A 355 -2.86 -18.11 -9.85
C SER A 355 -4.07 -18.16 -10.78
N GLU A 356 -4.16 -17.24 -11.75
CA GLU A 356 -5.19 -17.21 -12.78
C GLU A 356 -4.52 -16.88 -14.12
N ALA A 357 -4.70 -17.73 -15.13
CA ALA A 357 -4.16 -17.52 -16.48
C ALA A 357 -2.66 -17.12 -16.51
N GLY A 358 -1.86 -17.70 -15.62
CA GLY A 358 -0.41 -17.42 -15.54
C GLY A 358 -0.02 -16.11 -14.84
N THR A 359 -0.98 -15.41 -14.24
CA THR A 359 -0.77 -14.19 -13.43
C THR A 359 -1.15 -14.46 -11.98
N ARG A 360 -0.55 -13.74 -11.02
CA ARG A 360 -0.95 -13.83 -9.60
C ARG A 360 -2.10 -12.83 -9.37
N THR A 361 -3.34 -13.27 -9.39
CA THR A 361 -4.52 -12.40 -9.28
C THR A 361 -4.92 -12.21 -7.82
N THR A 362 -5.04 -10.95 -7.37
CA THR A 362 -5.68 -10.60 -6.10
C THR A 362 -7.20 -10.73 -6.22
N TYR A 363 -7.82 -11.55 -5.38
CA TYR A 363 -9.26 -11.74 -5.26
C TYR A 363 -9.75 -11.17 -3.94
N ALA A 364 -10.72 -10.25 -3.99
CA ALA A 364 -11.53 -9.92 -2.82
C ALA A 364 -12.55 -11.03 -2.56
N PHE A 365 -12.72 -11.43 -1.30
CA PHE A 365 -13.77 -12.38 -0.92
C PHE A 365 -15.15 -11.77 -1.15
N ARG A 366 -16.04 -12.53 -1.82
CA ARG A 366 -17.45 -12.17 -1.97
C ARG A 366 -18.25 -12.56 -0.72
N GLN A 367 -19.44 -11.97 -0.54
CA GLN A 367 -20.35 -12.33 0.56
C GLN A 367 -21.23 -13.57 0.25
N ALA A 368 -21.11 -14.11 -0.97
CA ALA A 368 -21.82 -15.31 -1.38
C ALA A 368 -21.09 -15.99 -2.54
N LYS A 369 -21.35 -17.29 -2.70
CA LYS A 369 -20.91 -18.06 -3.87
C LYS A 369 -21.53 -17.47 -5.13
N GLY A 370 -20.78 -17.50 -6.22
CA GLY A 370 -21.30 -17.12 -7.52
C GLY A 370 -20.29 -17.42 -8.61
N THR A 371 -20.68 -17.11 -9.85
CA THR A 371 -19.80 -17.22 -11.00
C THR A 371 -19.20 -15.87 -11.38
N VAL A 372 -18.17 -15.92 -12.20
CA VAL A 372 -17.58 -14.76 -12.84
C VAL A 372 -17.25 -15.13 -14.29
N TRP A 373 -17.28 -14.15 -15.17
CA TRP A 373 -16.77 -14.26 -16.53
C TRP A 373 -15.59 -13.30 -16.68
N ARG A 374 -14.53 -13.74 -17.34
CA ARG A 374 -13.36 -12.93 -17.71
C ARG A 374 -13.03 -13.18 -19.18
N GLY A 375 -12.58 -12.17 -19.92
CA GLY A 375 -12.32 -12.32 -21.36
C GLY A 375 -11.32 -13.41 -21.72
N VAL A 376 -10.30 -13.66 -20.89
CA VAL A 376 -9.29 -14.70 -21.15
C VAL A 376 -9.75 -16.08 -20.66
N PRO A 377 -9.96 -16.33 -19.35
CA PRO A 377 -10.33 -17.67 -18.91
C PRO A 377 -11.82 -18.00 -19.11
N GLY A 378 -12.69 -17.08 -19.55
CA GLY A 378 -14.14 -17.31 -19.72
C GLY A 378 -14.92 -17.42 -18.41
N SER A 379 -16.08 -18.10 -18.42
CA SER A 379 -16.91 -18.31 -17.20
C SER A 379 -16.33 -19.34 -16.25
N TYR A 380 -16.28 -19.05 -14.94
CA TYR A 380 -15.94 -20.01 -13.90
C TYR A 380 -16.53 -19.62 -12.55
N ASP A 381 -16.48 -20.53 -11.57
CA ASP A 381 -16.91 -20.22 -10.21
C ASP A 381 -15.92 -19.28 -9.54
N PHE A 382 -16.42 -18.21 -8.91
CA PHE A 382 -15.56 -17.26 -8.23
C PHE A 382 -14.85 -17.95 -7.04
N PRO A 383 -13.53 -17.79 -6.90
CA PRO A 383 -12.74 -18.76 -6.13
C PRO A 383 -12.79 -18.55 -4.62
N ALA A 384 -13.26 -17.41 -4.12
CA ALA A 384 -13.22 -17.07 -2.70
C ALA A 384 -14.48 -16.31 -2.26
N TRP A 385 -15.18 -16.84 -1.25
CA TRP A 385 -16.34 -16.18 -0.66
C TRP A 385 -16.50 -16.51 0.82
N PHE A 386 -17.37 -15.77 1.49
CA PHE A 386 -17.83 -16.06 2.84
C PHE A 386 -19.27 -16.56 2.84
N ASP A 387 -19.57 -17.45 3.79
CA ASP A 387 -20.93 -17.68 4.30
C ASP A 387 -20.90 -17.39 5.80
N GLY A 388 -21.47 -16.24 6.19
CA GLY A 388 -21.27 -15.67 7.52
C GLY A 388 -19.79 -15.36 7.78
N GLU A 389 -19.21 -15.97 8.82
CA GLU A 389 -17.79 -15.85 9.15
C GLU A 389 -16.91 -16.91 8.47
N THR A 390 -17.53 -17.92 7.88
CA THR A 390 -16.85 -19.10 7.33
C THR A 390 -16.31 -18.77 5.95
N ALA A 391 -15.01 -18.98 5.75
CA ALA A 391 -14.35 -18.80 4.47
C ALA A 391 -14.45 -20.06 3.62
N PHE A 392 -14.69 -19.87 2.32
CA PHE A 392 -14.72 -20.95 1.33
C PHE A 392 -13.78 -20.64 0.18
N LEU A 393 -13.11 -21.69 -0.32
CA LEU A 393 -12.38 -21.66 -1.58
C LEU A 393 -12.98 -22.65 -2.58
N ARG A 394 -13.06 -22.25 -3.85
CA ARG A 394 -13.36 -23.16 -4.97
C ARG A 394 -12.34 -22.96 -6.07
N LEU A 395 -11.38 -23.86 -6.14
CA LEU A 395 -10.29 -23.81 -7.11
C LEU A 395 -10.62 -24.74 -8.27
N GLY A 396 -10.22 -24.37 -9.48
CA GLY A 396 -10.59 -25.09 -10.70
C GLY A 396 -9.46 -25.09 -11.71
N LYS A 397 -9.69 -25.59 -12.91
CA LYS A 397 -8.66 -25.58 -13.96
C LYS A 397 -8.14 -24.18 -14.31
N LYS A 398 -9.00 -23.16 -14.19
CA LYS A 398 -8.71 -21.76 -14.51
C LYS A 398 -7.99 -21.03 -13.37
N VAL A 399 -8.25 -21.45 -12.13
CA VAL A 399 -7.63 -20.97 -10.90
C VAL A 399 -7.12 -22.18 -10.12
N PRO A 400 -5.98 -22.78 -10.51
CA PRO A 400 -5.53 -24.05 -9.95
C PRO A 400 -5.02 -23.91 -8.50
N PRO A 401 -5.12 -24.97 -7.67
CA PRO A 401 -4.53 -25.00 -6.34
C PRO A 401 -3.01 -25.07 -6.40
N LYS A 402 -2.36 -23.90 -6.45
CA LYS A 402 -0.89 -23.77 -6.53
C LYS A 402 -0.37 -22.87 -5.43
N GLY A 403 0.59 -23.39 -4.65
CA GLY A 403 1.25 -22.64 -3.58
C GLY A 403 0.34 -22.44 -2.37
N ASP A 404 0.36 -21.24 -1.80
CA ASP A 404 -0.45 -20.85 -0.65
C ASP A 404 -1.46 -19.77 -1.04
N ALA A 405 -2.63 -19.78 -0.41
CA ALA A 405 -3.52 -18.64 -0.37
C ALA A 405 -3.28 -17.85 0.92
N LEU A 406 -2.64 -16.68 0.81
CA LEU A 406 -2.56 -15.73 1.91
C LEU A 406 -3.85 -14.93 1.98
N ILE A 407 -4.52 -14.93 3.13
CA ILE A 407 -5.77 -14.21 3.38
C ILE A 407 -5.46 -13.06 4.32
N TYR A 408 -5.76 -11.84 3.90
CA TYR A 408 -5.48 -10.62 4.67
C TYR A 408 -6.46 -9.52 4.26
N PHE A 409 -6.42 -8.37 4.94
CA PHE A 409 -7.23 -7.21 4.58
C PHE A 409 -6.38 -5.95 4.58
N LEU A 410 -6.81 -4.96 3.81
CA LEU A 410 -6.18 -3.64 3.73
C LEU A 410 -7.18 -2.52 3.96
N GLU A 411 -8.44 -2.72 3.54
CA GLU A 411 -9.49 -1.73 3.51
C GLU A 411 -10.67 -2.17 4.39
N ALA A 412 -11.36 -1.18 4.98
CA ALA A 412 -12.61 -1.40 5.67
C ALA A 412 -13.74 -1.80 4.70
N ARG A 413 -14.62 -2.70 5.13
CA ARG A 413 -15.93 -2.97 4.53
C ARG A 413 -16.83 -3.50 5.63
N GLU A 414 -17.80 -2.68 6.04
CA GLU A 414 -18.66 -2.97 7.21
C GLU A 414 -17.84 -3.21 8.50
N THR A 415 -16.63 -2.67 8.55
CA THR A 415 -15.67 -2.90 9.62
C THR A 415 -16.06 -2.08 10.86
N PRO A 416 -16.07 -2.67 12.07
CA PRO A 416 -16.34 -1.93 13.30
C PRO A 416 -15.38 -0.75 13.48
N ALA A 417 -15.86 0.37 13.99
CA ALA A 417 -15.03 1.57 14.21
C ALA A 417 -13.87 1.35 15.20
N THR A 418 -13.93 0.30 16.01
CA THR A 418 -12.87 -0.12 16.93
C THR A 418 -11.72 -0.86 16.25
N VAL A 419 -11.86 -1.22 14.98
CA VAL A 419 -10.84 -1.93 14.20
C VAL A 419 -10.17 -0.96 13.24
N THR A 420 -8.90 -0.67 13.48
CA THR A 420 -8.06 0.12 12.57
C THR A 420 -7.61 -0.74 11.38
N THR A 421 -7.76 -0.24 10.16
CA THR A 421 -7.26 -0.92 8.95
C THR A 421 -5.91 -0.38 8.49
N PRO A 422 -5.12 -1.13 7.71
CA PRO A 422 -3.88 -0.61 7.12
C PRO A 422 -4.07 0.68 6.31
N VAL A 423 -5.21 0.86 5.63
CA VAL A 423 -5.55 2.11 4.93
C VAL A 423 -5.90 3.25 5.88
N ASP A 424 -6.44 2.97 7.07
CA ASP A 424 -6.66 4.02 8.08
C ASP A 424 -5.34 4.53 8.63
N ILE A 425 -4.36 3.65 8.84
CA ILE A 425 -2.98 4.03 9.18
C ILE A 425 -2.40 4.93 8.09
N LEU A 426 -2.51 4.54 6.82
CA LEU A 426 -2.03 5.34 5.68
C LEU A 426 -2.64 6.76 5.65
N LYS A 427 -3.95 6.87 5.90
CA LYS A 427 -4.65 8.16 5.97
C LYS A 427 -4.21 8.99 7.17
N ALA A 428 -4.06 8.36 8.33
CA ALA A 428 -3.65 9.02 9.57
C ALA A 428 -2.22 9.58 9.49
N THR A 429 -1.32 8.90 8.76
CA THR A 429 0.10 9.27 8.69
C THR A 429 0.43 10.21 7.54
N LEU A 430 -0.12 9.98 6.35
CA LEU A 430 0.22 10.75 5.15
C LEU A 430 -0.79 11.86 4.83
N GLY A 431 -1.91 11.89 5.56
CA GLY A 431 -3.00 12.82 5.33
C GLY A 431 -3.80 12.52 4.06
N ARG A 432 -4.89 13.26 3.90
CA ARG A 432 -5.87 13.02 2.83
C ARG A 432 -5.31 13.16 1.40
N PRO A 433 -4.57 14.22 1.03
CA PRO A 433 -4.15 14.40 -0.35
C PRO A 433 -3.22 13.28 -0.85
N MET A 434 -2.27 12.84 -0.01
CA MET A 434 -1.33 11.79 -0.38
C MET A 434 -2.00 10.41 -0.37
N SER A 435 -2.82 10.12 0.65
CA SER A 435 -3.56 8.84 0.69
C SER A 435 -4.55 8.71 -0.48
N GLU A 436 -5.27 9.77 -0.88
CA GLU A 436 -6.15 9.73 -2.06
C GLU A 436 -5.37 9.47 -3.36
N ALA A 437 -4.15 10.01 -3.50
CA ALA A 437 -3.29 9.74 -4.66
C ALA A 437 -2.79 8.29 -4.71
N ILE A 438 -2.56 7.66 -3.56
CA ILE A 438 -2.13 6.25 -3.44
C ILE A 438 -3.30 5.29 -3.66
N LEU A 439 -4.44 5.55 -3.00
CA LEU A 439 -5.64 4.71 -3.06
C LEU A 439 -6.36 4.84 -4.41
N ASP A 440 -6.17 5.96 -5.10
CA ASP A 440 -6.68 6.26 -6.44
C ASP A 440 -8.15 5.86 -6.66
N PRO A 441 -9.10 6.34 -5.85
CA PRO A 441 -10.51 5.98 -5.98
C PRO A 441 -11.10 6.31 -7.36
N ALA A 442 -10.55 7.33 -8.04
CA ALA A 442 -10.94 7.68 -9.40
C ALA A 442 -10.50 6.62 -10.42
N GLY A 443 -9.27 6.11 -10.31
CA GLY A 443 -8.75 5.05 -11.18
C GLY A 443 -9.41 3.69 -10.97
N ARG A 444 -10.09 3.48 -9.84
CA ARG A 444 -10.78 2.22 -9.51
C ARG A 444 -12.20 2.11 -10.07
N LYS A 445 -12.74 3.21 -10.61
CA LYS A 445 -14.07 3.21 -11.25
C LYS A 445 -13.99 2.55 -12.61
N LEU A 446 -14.85 1.56 -12.84
CA LEU A 446 -14.94 0.94 -14.16
C LEU A 446 -15.34 1.97 -15.22
N ARG A 447 -14.80 1.82 -16.43
CA ARG A 447 -15.32 2.54 -17.60
C ARG A 447 -16.73 2.04 -17.93
N THR A 448 -17.56 2.95 -18.40
CA THR A 448 -18.85 2.59 -18.99
C THR A 448 -18.65 2.29 -20.47
N HIS A 449 -19.09 1.11 -20.91
CA HIS A 449 -19.29 0.79 -22.33
C HIS A 449 -20.77 0.94 -22.72
N HIS A 450 -21.57 1.61 -21.88
CA HIS A 450 -22.95 1.95 -22.12
C HIS A 450 -23.08 3.41 -22.55
N ARG A 451 -23.74 3.64 -23.68
CA ARG A 451 -24.10 4.99 -24.15
C ARG A 451 -25.16 5.65 -23.27
N ARG A 452 -26.08 4.85 -22.72
CA ARG A 452 -27.25 5.31 -21.95
C ARG A 452 -27.11 4.83 -20.51
N GLY A 453 -26.55 5.62 -19.60
CA GLY A 453 -26.44 5.24 -18.19
C GLY A 453 -27.79 5.31 -17.46
N GLY A 454 -28.58 4.23 -17.42
CA GLY A 454 -29.90 4.21 -16.77
C GLY A 454 -30.67 2.86 -16.86
N GLU A 455 -31.90 2.82 -16.33
CA GLU A 455 -32.76 1.62 -16.12
C GLU A 455 -33.12 0.81 -17.39
N SER A 456 -32.71 1.26 -18.58
CA SER A 456 -32.93 0.56 -19.86
C SER A 456 -31.68 -0.08 -20.46
N VAL A 457 -30.60 -0.24 -19.69
CA VAL A 457 -29.37 -0.91 -20.15
C VAL A 457 -29.57 -2.43 -20.18
N HIS A 458 -29.83 -2.97 -21.37
CA HIS A 458 -29.61 -4.40 -21.63
C HIS A 458 -28.09 -4.68 -21.61
N ARG A 459 -27.68 -5.94 -21.31
CA ARG A 459 -26.26 -6.37 -21.30
C ARG A 459 -25.55 -5.86 -22.56
N ALA A 460 -24.78 -4.78 -22.46
CA ALA A 460 -24.42 -4.01 -23.65
C ALA A 460 -23.29 -4.59 -24.51
N CYS A 461 -22.93 -5.85 -24.29
CA CYS A 461 -22.13 -6.59 -25.26
C CYS A 461 -22.94 -6.91 -26.51
N THR A 462 -22.20 -7.18 -27.58
CA THR A 462 -22.73 -7.82 -28.79
C THR A 462 -23.55 -9.08 -28.47
N CYS A 463 -23.14 -9.87 -27.47
CA CYS A 463 -23.92 -11.01 -26.99
C CYS A 463 -25.33 -10.65 -26.53
N GLY A 464 -25.46 -9.72 -25.59
CA GLY A 464 -26.74 -9.39 -24.97
C GLY A 464 -27.71 -8.72 -25.93
N TYR A 465 -27.23 -7.77 -26.74
CA TYR A 465 -28.09 -7.14 -27.74
C TYR A 465 -28.49 -8.08 -28.87
N THR A 466 -27.58 -8.96 -29.33
CA THR A 466 -27.97 -9.91 -30.37
C THR A 466 -29.01 -10.92 -29.88
N GLU A 467 -28.95 -11.37 -28.61
CA GLU A 467 -30.00 -12.19 -27.98
C GLU A 467 -31.34 -11.45 -27.90
N ALA A 468 -31.32 -10.17 -27.52
CA ALA A 468 -32.54 -9.37 -27.41
C ALA A 468 -33.20 -9.14 -28.78
N ILE A 469 -32.42 -8.84 -29.81
CA ILE A 469 -32.92 -8.70 -31.19
C ILE A 469 -33.41 -10.07 -31.71
N GLU A 470 -32.73 -11.18 -31.39
CA GLU A 470 -33.18 -12.52 -31.78
C GLU A 470 -34.59 -12.83 -31.25
N ALA A 471 -34.89 -12.42 -30.03
CA ALA A 471 -36.22 -12.58 -29.44
C ALA A 471 -37.29 -11.82 -30.23
N VAL A 472 -36.97 -10.63 -30.75
CA VAL A 472 -37.88 -9.84 -31.61
C VAL A 472 -38.18 -10.59 -32.91
N PHE A 473 -37.16 -11.13 -33.58
CA PHE A 473 -37.35 -11.92 -34.81
C PHE A 473 -38.10 -13.25 -34.56
N LYS A 474 -37.88 -13.91 -33.41
CA LYS A 474 -38.66 -15.09 -33.01
C LYS A 474 -40.15 -14.78 -32.82
N ALA A 475 -40.45 -13.60 -32.28
CA ALA A 475 -41.82 -13.12 -32.09
C ALA A 475 -42.45 -12.55 -33.38
N LYS A 476 -41.68 -12.41 -34.48
CA LYS A 476 -42.10 -11.75 -35.73
C LYS A 476 -42.50 -10.28 -35.53
N GLU A 477 -41.84 -9.61 -34.60
CA GLU A 477 -42.13 -8.22 -34.21
C GLU A 477 -41.14 -7.21 -34.82
N GLU A 478 -40.27 -7.63 -35.75
CA GLU A 478 -39.13 -6.83 -36.23
C GLU A 478 -39.49 -5.47 -36.83
N THR A 479 -40.67 -5.35 -37.47
CA THR A 479 -41.17 -4.08 -38.00
C THR A 479 -41.72 -3.19 -36.88
N SER A 480 -42.52 -3.76 -35.98
CA SER A 480 -43.13 -3.04 -34.84
C SER A 480 -42.10 -2.56 -33.81
N LYS A 481 -40.97 -3.29 -33.68
CA LYS A 481 -39.86 -3.00 -32.78
C LYS A 481 -38.61 -2.49 -33.49
N GLN A 482 -38.76 -1.92 -34.69
CA GLN A 482 -37.62 -1.42 -35.49
C GLN A 482 -36.77 -0.39 -34.73
N ALA A 483 -37.40 0.53 -33.98
CA ALA A 483 -36.68 1.52 -33.18
C ALA A 483 -35.82 0.88 -32.07
N PHE A 484 -36.35 -0.16 -31.42
CA PHE A 484 -35.59 -0.93 -30.44
C PHE A 484 -34.38 -1.64 -31.06
N ILE A 485 -34.54 -2.22 -32.26
CA ILE A 485 -33.44 -2.87 -32.99
C ILE A 485 -32.38 -1.82 -33.37
N ALA A 486 -32.78 -0.65 -33.86
CA ALA A 486 -31.87 0.45 -34.20
C ALA A 486 -31.05 0.89 -32.98
N ASP A 487 -31.72 1.15 -31.85
CA ASP A 487 -31.10 1.52 -30.58
C ASP A 487 -30.08 0.47 -30.09
N ALA A 488 -30.45 -0.82 -30.18
CA ALA A 488 -29.58 -1.92 -29.79
C ALA A 488 -28.34 -2.02 -30.69
N ILE A 489 -28.49 -1.79 -32.00
CA ILE A 489 -27.37 -1.76 -32.95
C ILE A 489 -26.43 -0.59 -32.68
N GLU A 490 -26.98 0.61 -32.42
CA GLU A 490 -26.16 1.78 -32.08
C GLU A 490 -25.34 1.55 -30.82
N ASP A 491 -25.93 0.93 -29.80
CA ASP A 491 -25.21 0.59 -28.57
C ASP A 491 -24.15 -0.51 -28.80
N MET A 492 -24.41 -1.50 -29.68
CA MET A 492 -23.39 -2.49 -30.08
C MET A 492 -22.21 -1.82 -30.82
N ILE A 493 -22.47 -0.88 -31.73
CA ILE A 493 -21.41 -0.14 -32.42
C ILE A 493 -20.59 0.69 -31.42
N PHE A 494 -21.27 1.35 -30.47
CA PHE A 494 -20.61 2.11 -29.42
C PHE A 494 -19.70 1.22 -28.55
N PHE A 495 -20.19 0.04 -28.17
CA PHE A 495 -19.43 -0.97 -27.44
C PHE A 495 -18.17 -1.40 -28.21
N VAL A 496 -18.31 -1.81 -29.48
CA VAL A 496 -17.18 -2.23 -30.33
C VAL A 496 -16.15 -1.11 -30.46
N ARG A 497 -16.60 0.13 -30.69
CA ARG A 497 -15.69 1.28 -30.77
C ARG A 497 -14.93 1.50 -29.46
N SER A 498 -15.62 1.46 -28.33
CA SER A 498 -15.02 1.66 -27.01
C SER A 498 -13.94 0.61 -26.70
N HIS A 499 -14.16 -0.66 -27.10
CA HIS A 499 -13.16 -1.70 -27.00
C HIS A 499 -11.98 -1.50 -27.94
N MET A 500 -12.20 -1.12 -29.20
CA MET A 500 -11.13 -0.83 -30.14
C MET A 500 -10.26 0.35 -29.65
N ASP A 501 -10.89 1.43 -29.15
CA ASP A 501 -10.18 2.57 -28.58
C ASP A 501 -9.33 2.15 -27.37
N ARG A 502 -9.90 1.33 -26.47
CA ARG A 502 -9.19 0.81 -25.30
C ARG A 502 -8.04 -0.13 -25.67
N ILE A 503 -8.19 -0.98 -26.67
CA ILE A 503 -7.10 -1.82 -27.21
C ILE A 503 -5.99 -0.94 -27.80
N ASN A 504 -6.33 0.14 -28.49
CA ASN A 504 -5.35 1.09 -29.04
C ASN A 504 -4.59 1.84 -27.94
N GLU A 505 -5.22 2.15 -26.79
CA GLU A 505 -4.52 2.67 -25.61
C GLU A 505 -3.42 1.69 -25.14
N TYR A 506 -3.76 0.40 -25.04
CA TYR A 506 -2.79 -0.64 -24.66
C TYR A 506 -1.66 -0.82 -25.67
N ARG A 507 -1.95 -0.75 -26.97
CA ARG A 507 -0.93 -0.82 -28.02
C ARG A 507 0.01 0.38 -27.97
N SER A 508 -0.54 1.57 -27.79
CA SER A 508 0.27 2.79 -27.63
C SER A 508 1.17 2.69 -26.41
N PHE A 509 0.63 2.22 -25.28
CA PHE A 509 1.42 1.90 -24.09
C PHE A 509 2.53 0.88 -24.38
N ALA A 510 2.24 -0.20 -25.10
CA ALA A 510 3.23 -1.24 -25.40
C ALA A 510 4.39 -0.71 -26.26
N ASP A 511 4.09 0.11 -27.26
CA ASP A 511 5.09 0.75 -28.12
C ASP A 511 5.97 1.72 -27.33
N GLU A 512 5.36 2.57 -26.50
CA GLU A 512 6.07 3.52 -25.64
C GLU A 512 6.95 2.81 -24.60
N MET A 513 6.39 1.80 -23.93
CA MET A 513 7.10 1.01 -22.93
C MET A 513 8.28 0.26 -23.56
N THR A 514 8.11 -0.35 -24.73
CA THR A 514 9.20 -1.02 -25.44
C THR A 514 10.34 -0.05 -25.76
N LYS A 515 10.02 1.13 -26.30
CA LYS A 515 11.02 2.18 -26.57
C LYS A 515 11.74 2.61 -25.29
N HIS A 516 10.98 2.78 -24.21
CA HIS A 516 11.51 3.16 -22.91
C HIS A 516 12.47 2.10 -22.35
N LEU A 517 12.08 0.82 -22.32
CA LEU A 517 12.91 -0.28 -21.84
C LEU A 517 14.22 -0.41 -22.64
N ARG A 518 14.15 -0.30 -23.97
CA ARG A 518 15.34 -0.34 -24.84
C ARG A 518 16.28 0.84 -24.58
N ALA A 519 15.74 2.06 -24.49
CA ALA A 519 16.53 3.25 -24.19
C ALA A 519 17.21 3.14 -22.81
N GLN A 520 16.47 2.65 -21.81
CA GLN A 520 17.03 2.43 -20.48
C GLN A 520 18.12 1.34 -20.50
N GLY A 521 17.93 0.24 -21.22
CA GLY A 521 18.92 -0.83 -21.36
C GLY A 521 20.18 -0.41 -22.10
N GLN A 522 20.09 0.58 -23.00
CA GLN A 522 21.26 1.21 -23.61
C GLN A 522 22.01 2.12 -22.62
N SER A 523 21.28 2.85 -21.78
CA SER A 523 21.86 3.77 -20.78
C SER A 523 22.44 3.06 -19.55
N ALA A 524 21.92 1.87 -19.21
CA ALA A 524 22.34 1.05 -18.08
C ALA A 524 22.54 -0.41 -18.53
N PRO A 525 23.65 -0.73 -19.21
CA PRO A 525 23.89 -2.07 -19.76
C PRO A 525 23.83 -3.20 -18.73
N GLU A 526 24.10 -2.92 -17.45
CA GLU A 526 24.00 -3.90 -16.37
C GLU A 526 22.55 -4.32 -16.06
N LEU A 527 21.56 -3.50 -16.42
CA LEU A 527 20.13 -3.79 -16.26
C LEU A 527 19.54 -4.46 -17.49
N LYS A 528 20.30 -4.62 -18.58
CA LYS A 528 19.81 -5.11 -19.86
C LYS A 528 19.06 -6.45 -19.75
N PRO A 529 19.56 -7.50 -19.05
CA PRO A 529 18.81 -8.75 -18.94
C PRO A 529 17.46 -8.60 -18.22
N PHE A 530 17.40 -7.75 -17.19
CA PHE A 530 16.15 -7.44 -16.49
C PHE A 530 15.17 -6.74 -17.43
N LEU A 531 15.62 -5.73 -18.17
CA LEU A 531 14.76 -4.94 -19.07
C LEU A 531 14.31 -5.74 -20.30
N GLU A 532 15.17 -6.59 -20.87
CA GLU A 532 14.81 -7.47 -22.00
C GLU A 532 13.73 -8.50 -21.61
N ASN A 533 13.78 -9.02 -20.38
CA ASN A 533 12.72 -9.91 -19.88
C ASN A 533 11.37 -9.19 -19.78
N LEU A 534 11.37 -7.94 -19.29
CA LEU A 534 10.15 -7.12 -19.21
C LEU A 534 9.67 -6.69 -20.61
N GLU A 535 10.59 -6.43 -21.53
CA GLU A 535 10.28 -6.14 -22.94
C GLU A 535 9.56 -7.32 -23.60
N ALA A 536 10.04 -8.54 -23.37
CA ALA A 536 9.41 -9.74 -23.90
C ALA A 536 7.96 -9.90 -23.41
N ILE A 537 7.65 -9.49 -22.17
CA ILE A 537 6.28 -9.50 -21.65
C ILE A 537 5.42 -8.48 -22.40
N VAL A 538 5.86 -7.23 -22.52
CA VAL A 538 5.03 -6.18 -23.15
C VAL A 538 4.82 -6.41 -24.64
N GLN A 539 5.77 -7.06 -25.33
CA GLN A 539 5.67 -7.42 -26.75
C GLN A 539 4.55 -8.43 -27.06
N VAL A 540 3.99 -9.11 -26.06
CA VAL A 540 2.80 -9.97 -26.25
C VAL A 540 1.58 -9.15 -26.69
N ILE A 541 1.46 -7.88 -26.29
CA ILE A 541 0.32 -7.01 -26.65
C ILE A 541 0.19 -6.83 -28.18
N PRO A 542 1.21 -6.30 -28.89
CA PRO A 542 1.11 -6.16 -30.35
C PRO A 542 1.02 -7.50 -31.06
N GLN A 543 1.62 -8.57 -30.53
CA GLN A 543 1.54 -9.91 -31.12
C GLN A 543 0.11 -10.45 -31.09
N GLU A 544 -0.57 -10.41 -29.94
CA GLU A 544 -1.94 -10.89 -29.83
C GLU A 544 -2.92 -10.04 -30.65
N TYR A 545 -2.68 -8.73 -30.73
CA TYR A 545 -3.45 -7.86 -31.61
C TYR A 545 -3.37 -8.33 -33.07
N GLU A 546 -2.17 -8.56 -33.60
CA GLU A 546 -2.01 -8.98 -35.00
C GLU A 546 -2.60 -10.38 -35.26
N VAL A 547 -2.51 -11.31 -34.29
CA VAL A 547 -3.17 -12.63 -34.38
C VAL A 547 -4.68 -12.51 -34.51
N GLN A 548 -5.30 -11.58 -33.78
CA GLN A 548 -6.76 -11.44 -33.73
C GLN A 548 -7.33 -10.36 -34.65
N LYS A 549 -6.48 -9.58 -35.32
CA LYS A 549 -6.88 -8.45 -36.16
C LYS A 549 -7.97 -8.80 -37.18
N GLU A 550 -7.80 -9.92 -37.86
CA GLU A 550 -8.79 -10.40 -38.84
C GLU A 550 -10.08 -10.90 -38.21
N ASN A 551 -10.07 -11.29 -36.93
CA ASN A 551 -11.26 -11.73 -36.20
C ASN A 551 -12.01 -10.56 -35.56
N MET A 552 -11.28 -9.53 -35.09
CA MET A 552 -11.85 -8.30 -34.53
C MET A 552 -12.55 -7.45 -35.59
N LYS A 553 -12.19 -7.61 -36.87
CA LYS A 553 -12.76 -6.86 -38.00
C LYS A 553 -12.63 -5.33 -37.83
N SER A 554 -13.20 -4.59 -38.77
CA SER A 554 -13.20 -3.12 -38.76
C SER A 554 -14.54 -2.54 -38.33
N LEU A 555 -14.56 -1.25 -37.97
CA LEU A 555 -15.80 -0.52 -37.74
C LEU A 555 -16.67 -0.43 -39.00
N ASP A 556 -16.08 -0.44 -40.20
CA ASP A 556 -16.84 -0.50 -41.45
C ASP A 556 -17.60 -1.81 -41.58
N HIS A 557 -16.97 -2.93 -41.18
CA HIS A 557 -17.65 -4.21 -41.14
C HIS A 557 -18.81 -4.21 -40.13
N ALA A 558 -18.62 -3.61 -38.95
CA ALA A 558 -19.72 -3.41 -37.99
C ALA A 558 -20.85 -2.55 -38.58
N ALA A 559 -20.53 -1.49 -39.32
CA ALA A 559 -21.51 -0.64 -40.00
C ALA A 559 -22.27 -1.41 -41.09
N ASP A 560 -21.63 -2.33 -41.80
CA ASP A 560 -22.28 -3.17 -42.79
C ASP A 560 -23.20 -4.23 -42.16
N LEU A 561 -22.80 -4.84 -41.03
CA LEU A 561 -23.67 -5.72 -40.25
C LEU A 561 -24.90 -4.98 -39.71
N ALA A 562 -24.72 -3.72 -39.30
CA ALA A 562 -25.80 -2.85 -38.85
C ALA A 562 -26.81 -2.57 -39.98
N LYS A 563 -26.34 -2.15 -41.16
CA LYS A 563 -27.20 -1.94 -42.35
C LYS A 563 -27.98 -3.20 -42.71
N GLN A 564 -27.31 -4.36 -42.71
CA GLN A 564 -27.95 -5.64 -43.03
C GLN A 564 -29.03 -6.01 -42.00
N THR A 565 -28.76 -5.81 -40.71
CA THR A 565 -29.73 -6.10 -39.64
C THR A 565 -30.94 -5.17 -39.73
N MET A 566 -30.72 -3.88 -39.99
CA MET A 566 -31.81 -2.91 -40.20
C MET A 566 -32.63 -3.20 -41.46
N ALA A 567 -32.01 -3.71 -42.52
CA ALA A 567 -32.72 -4.13 -43.72
C ALA A 567 -33.71 -5.27 -43.41
N LEU A 568 -33.33 -6.24 -42.57
CA LEU A 568 -34.23 -7.31 -42.14
C LEU A 568 -35.41 -6.77 -41.31
N ALA A 569 -35.21 -5.73 -40.52
CA ALA A 569 -36.27 -5.11 -39.72
C ALA A 569 -37.26 -4.26 -40.54
N SER A 570 -36.99 -3.99 -41.82
CA SER A 570 -37.85 -3.15 -42.66
C SER A 570 -39.15 -3.83 -43.13
N LYS A 571 -39.20 -5.17 -43.09
CA LYS A 571 -40.37 -5.96 -43.46
C LYS A 571 -40.38 -7.28 -42.70
N VAL A 572 -41.56 -7.86 -42.48
CA VAL A 572 -41.67 -9.22 -41.95
C VAL A 572 -41.50 -10.23 -43.09
N ASP A 573 -40.59 -11.18 -42.93
CA ASP A 573 -40.28 -12.22 -43.93
C ASP A 573 -40.03 -13.56 -43.21
N PRO A 574 -40.57 -14.70 -43.69
CA PRO A 574 -40.36 -16.00 -43.05
C PRO A 574 -38.88 -16.39 -42.87
N ASP A 575 -37.98 -15.89 -43.73
CA ASP A 575 -36.55 -16.19 -43.69
C ASP A 575 -35.72 -15.19 -42.85
N ASN A 576 -36.33 -14.15 -42.29
CA ASN A 576 -35.64 -13.13 -41.51
C ASN A 576 -34.88 -13.73 -40.32
N LEU A 577 -35.50 -14.62 -39.54
CA LEU A 577 -34.86 -15.23 -38.37
C LEU A 577 -33.60 -16.03 -38.76
N LYS A 578 -33.69 -16.81 -39.84
CA LYS A 578 -32.55 -17.59 -40.36
C LYS A 578 -31.41 -16.68 -40.83
N THR A 579 -31.75 -15.59 -41.52
CA THR A 579 -30.76 -14.63 -42.02
C THR A 579 -30.12 -13.85 -40.87
N TYR A 580 -30.94 -13.45 -39.88
CA TYR A 580 -30.47 -12.79 -38.67
C TYR A 580 -29.55 -13.69 -37.84
N ALA A 581 -29.80 -15.01 -37.77
CA ALA A 581 -28.90 -15.93 -37.06
C ALA A 581 -27.46 -15.92 -37.63
N ALA A 582 -27.28 -15.70 -38.93
CA ALA A 582 -25.95 -15.54 -39.52
C ALA A 582 -25.29 -14.21 -39.14
N LEU A 583 -26.06 -13.11 -39.14
CA LEU A 583 -25.59 -11.78 -38.69
C LEU A 583 -25.23 -11.78 -37.20
N LEU A 584 -26.04 -12.43 -36.36
CA LEU A 584 -25.78 -12.64 -34.94
C LEU A 584 -24.44 -13.34 -34.73
N LYS A 585 -24.14 -14.39 -35.49
CA LYS A 585 -22.84 -15.09 -35.41
C LYS A 585 -21.68 -14.16 -35.77
N ALA A 586 -21.85 -13.31 -36.79
CA ALA A 586 -20.82 -12.35 -37.20
C ALA A 586 -20.59 -11.28 -36.12
N TRP A 587 -21.65 -10.68 -35.56
CA TRP A 587 -21.58 -9.73 -34.45
C TRP A 587 -20.87 -10.31 -33.23
N ARG A 588 -21.24 -11.54 -32.82
CA ARG A 588 -20.63 -12.22 -31.67
C ARG A 588 -19.19 -12.62 -31.93
N GLY A 589 -18.86 -13.07 -33.13
CA GLY A 589 -17.48 -13.42 -33.49
C GLY A 589 -16.55 -12.22 -33.41
N MET A 590 -17.00 -11.07 -33.93
CA MET A 590 -16.27 -9.81 -33.86
C MET A 590 -16.09 -9.32 -32.41
N GLY A 591 -17.19 -9.23 -31.66
CA GLY A 591 -17.15 -8.77 -30.28
C GLY A 591 -16.32 -9.69 -29.38
N GLY A 592 -16.48 -11.00 -29.50
CA GLY A 592 -15.71 -11.96 -28.71
C GLY A 592 -14.19 -11.90 -28.96
N ALA A 593 -13.77 -11.61 -30.19
CA ALA A 593 -12.36 -11.37 -30.49
C ALA A 593 -11.84 -10.09 -29.84
N GLY A 594 -12.63 -9.00 -29.87
CA GLY A 594 -12.32 -7.74 -29.19
C GLY A 594 -12.20 -7.92 -27.67
N ASP A 595 -13.20 -8.57 -27.06
CA ASP A 595 -13.22 -8.90 -25.62
C ASP A 595 -11.96 -9.66 -25.21
N TYR A 596 -11.57 -10.67 -26.00
CA TYR A 596 -10.40 -11.50 -25.73
C TYR A 596 -9.10 -10.68 -25.81
N VAL A 597 -8.88 -9.91 -26.88
CA VAL A 597 -7.67 -9.08 -27.03
C VAL A 597 -7.57 -8.05 -25.93
N LEU A 598 -8.67 -7.37 -25.59
CA LEU A 598 -8.72 -6.40 -24.52
C LEU A 598 -8.31 -7.04 -23.17
N ALA A 599 -8.90 -8.19 -22.84
CA ALA A 599 -8.59 -8.90 -21.60
C ALA A 599 -7.14 -9.43 -21.58
N GLN A 600 -6.59 -9.84 -22.72
CA GLN A 600 -5.17 -10.21 -22.84
C GLN A 600 -4.26 -9.03 -22.61
N CYS A 601 -4.53 -7.87 -23.22
CA CYS A 601 -3.74 -6.65 -23.03
C CYS A 601 -3.67 -6.26 -21.55
N HIS A 602 -4.81 -6.31 -20.87
CA HIS A 602 -4.90 -6.04 -19.43
C HIS A 602 -4.10 -7.06 -18.60
N THR A 603 -4.24 -8.36 -18.91
CA THR A 603 -3.52 -9.45 -18.21
C THR A 603 -2.00 -9.33 -18.38
N VAL A 604 -1.53 -9.06 -19.60
CA VAL A 604 -0.10 -8.83 -19.89
C VAL A 604 0.43 -7.63 -19.13
N THR A 605 -0.33 -6.54 -19.06
CA THR A 605 0.08 -5.34 -18.33
C THR A 605 0.16 -5.59 -16.83
N ARG A 606 -0.80 -6.34 -16.25
CA ARG A 606 -0.73 -6.78 -14.84
C ARG A 606 0.50 -7.66 -14.59
N LYS A 607 0.78 -8.61 -15.50
CA LYS A 607 2.00 -9.43 -15.42
C LYS A 607 3.27 -8.56 -15.46
N LEU A 608 3.36 -7.61 -16.39
CA LEU A 608 4.50 -6.67 -16.45
C LEU A 608 4.66 -5.88 -15.15
N PHE A 609 3.56 -5.37 -14.59
CA PHE A 609 3.55 -4.67 -13.30
C PHE A 609 4.10 -5.55 -12.17
N GLN A 610 3.69 -6.82 -12.10
CA GLN A 610 4.16 -7.76 -11.09
C GLN A 610 5.62 -8.15 -11.28
N GLU A 611 6.00 -8.57 -12.49
CA GLU A 611 7.35 -9.03 -12.79
C GLU A 611 8.38 -7.91 -12.60
N ALA A 612 8.03 -6.64 -12.90
CA ALA A 612 8.89 -5.51 -12.58
C ALA A 612 9.26 -5.46 -11.08
N GLY A 613 8.29 -5.69 -10.19
CA GLY A 613 8.52 -5.65 -8.73
C GLY A 613 9.12 -6.93 -8.14
N TYR A 614 8.85 -8.10 -8.72
CA TYR A 614 9.44 -9.36 -8.29
C TYR A 614 10.88 -9.53 -8.79
N ALA A 615 11.13 -9.26 -10.07
CA ALA A 615 12.44 -9.47 -10.69
C ALA A 615 13.49 -8.45 -10.23
N CYS A 616 13.10 -7.31 -9.65
CA CYS A 616 14.05 -6.38 -9.04
C CYS A 616 14.51 -6.81 -7.62
N ALA A 617 13.89 -7.83 -7.01
CA ALA A 617 14.11 -8.20 -5.61
C ALA A 617 15.57 -8.47 -5.29
N GLU A 618 16.29 -9.18 -6.15
CA GLU A 618 17.71 -9.50 -5.97
C GLU A 618 18.64 -8.53 -6.71
N LEU A 619 18.08 -7.48 -7.31
CA LEU A 619 18.78 -6.50 -8.15
C LEU A 619 18.52 -5.07 -7.64
N PRO A 620 19.19 -4.61 -6.57
CA PRO A 620 18.95 -3.28 -6.00
C PRO A 620 19.03 -2.12 -7.00
N LYS A 621 19.91 -2.23 -8.01
CA LYS A 621 20.04 -1.23 -9.08
C LYS A 621 18.81 -1.14 -10.00
N ALA A 622 17.99 -2.19 -10.07
CA ALA A 622 16.80 -2.26 -10.90
C ALA A 622 15.57 -1.62 -10.25
N VAL A 623 15.59 -1.30 -8.95
CA VAL A 623 14.41 -0.81 -8.21
C VAL A 623 13.83 0.46 -8.82
N ALA A 624 14.65 1.46 -9.14
CA ALA A 624 14.16 2.70 -9.75
C ALA A 624 13.53 2.45 -11.13
N ALA A 625 14.06 1.50 -11.91
CA ALA A 625 13.47 1.07 -13.17
C ALA A 625 12.11 0.39 -12.95
N ALA A 626 12.06 -0.54 -11.98
CA ALA A 626 10.84 -1.24 -11.60
C ALA A 626 9.73 -0.27 -11.16
N GLU A 627 10.07 0.74 -10.36
CA GLU A 627 9.12 1.78 -9.92
C GLU A 627 8.55 2.59 -11.09
N ASP A 628 9.38 3.03 -12.04
CA ASP A 628 8.89 3.76 -13.22
C ASP A 628 7.99 2.88 -14.11
N ILE A 629 8.42 1.65 -14.37
CA ILE A 629 7.64 0.68 -15.14
C ILE A 629 6.29 0.41 -14.47
N ARG A 630 6.28 0.18 -13.16
CA ARG A 630 5.07 -0.03 -12.37
C ARG A 630 4.16 1.19 -12.39
N ALA A 631 4.71 2.39 -12.27
CA ALA A 631 3.95 3.63 -12.35
C ALA A 631 3.25 3.78 -13.71
N ARG A 632 3.94 3.48 -14.81
CA ARG A 632 3.37 3.51 -16.18
C ARG A 632 2.30 2.44 -16.38
N CYS A 633 2.54 1.21 -15.92
CA CYS A 633 1.53 0.15 -15.93
C CYS A 633 0.29 0.58 -15.15
N ARG A 634 0.46 1.19 -13.97
CA ARG A 634 -0.65 1.69 -13.16
C ARG A 634 -1.51 2.67 -13.96
N GLN A 635 -0.92 3.60 -14.70
CA GLN A 635 -1.67 4.58 -15.49
C GLN A 635 -2.61 3.93 -16.50
N VAL A 636 -2.12 2.94 -17.26
CA VAL A 636 -2.97 2.28 -18.26
C VAL A 636 -3.96 1.30 -17.63
N LEU A 637 -3.66 0.72 -16.46
CA LEU A 637 -4.58 -0.16 -15.70
C LEU A 637 -5.72 0.59 -15.00
N ARG A 638 -5.62 1.92 -14.86
CA ARG A 638 -6.72 2.75 -14.34
C ARG A 638 -7.95 2.62 -15.22
N ASN A 639 -9.11 2.70 -14.57
CA ASN A 639 -10.41 2.74 -15.19
C ASN A 639 -10.58 1.55 -16.14
N ALA A 640 -10.35 0.35 -15.63
CA ALA A 640 -10.55 -0.86 -16.38
C ALA A 640 -12.02 -1.00 -16.85
N ASP A 641 -12.21 -1.61 -18.00
CA ASP A 641 -13.51 -2.04 -18.48
C ASP A 641 -13.97 -3.34 -17.78
N GLY A 642 -15.28 -3.58 -17.75
CA GLY A 642 -15.85 -4.78 -17.13
C GLY A 642 -15.39 -6.11 -17.75
N TYR A 643 -14.87 -6.06 -18.98
CA TYR A 643 -14.30 -7.22 -19.70
C TYR A 643 -12.83 -7.45 -19.36
N GLU A 644 -12.13 -6.43 -18.86
CA GLU A 644 -10.78 -6.51 -18.34
C GLU A 644 -10.77 -7.12 -16.92
N ILE A 645 -11.65 -6.61 -16.04
CA ILE A 645 -11.69 -6.94 -14.62
C ILE A 645 -13.06 -6.60 -13.96
N TRP A 646 -13.33 -7.14 -12.77
CA TRP A 646 -14.59 -6.87 -12.05
C TRP A 646 -14.53 -5.61 -11.17
N ALA A 647 -15.70 -5.03 -10.87
CA ALA A 647 -15.83 -3.94 -9.90
C ALA A 647 -15.41 -4.38 -8.49
N ASP A 648 -14.70 -3.53 -7.76
CA ASP A 648 -14.10 -3.82 -6.44
C ASP A 648 -12.90 -4.78 -6.45
N TYR A 649 -12.20 -4.92 -7.59
CA TYR A 649 -10.79 -5.32 -7.58
C TYR A 649 -9.99 -4.57 -6.48
#